data_AF-A0A1V9GTE0-F1
#
_entry.id   AF-A0A1V9GTE0-F1
#
_cell.length_a   1.000
_cell.length_b   1.000
_cell.length_c   1.000
_cell.angle_alpha   90.00
_cell.angle_beta   90.00
_cell.angle_gamma   90.00
#
_symmetry.space_group_name_H-M   'P 1'
#
loop_
_entity.id
_entity.type
_entity.pdbx_description
1 polymer ?
#
loop_
_entity_poly.entity_id
_entity_poly.type
_entity_poly.pdbx_seq_one_letter_code
_entity_poly.pdbx_strand_id
1 'polypeptide(L)'
;MAHAITLQSPLGKTLRFVRMSAHEELGRPYAFALHGISHDVAIDLRALLGRPMAIKVTSPQGYVRHYHGIVAEAEQTGFEQIEGLHYATYAFSLVPRLWLLGQRRDCRIYKNKSVPELVRALLADVGCTDVKLRLSASYRPREYCVQYRESGLDFVSRLMEQEGIYYYFEHSASTHTLVLADSLGGHEAVAPFAQIPYCPPGQKGSRMKDAITDWSLARSAHSTRVRLDDYDYLKPKASLRVDETPAESSGPALGELEVFDYPGAHLDVAAGRRHAQVRAEALNVAQAQYQGWTDACGLQVGALFKLRDFPLAEHNQEYLVTSADTELVEVDYVSGGETVAEPFASSFRALRSRQPFRSPQTTPRPSIAGLQTAVVDGKTPEDIAVDQHGRVQVNFFWSPPGTPNADCSCPVRVAQAWAGKRWGAQHIPRVGQEVVVSFLEGNPDRPLIIGSVYNADQMPPYALPEQRTRSGVKSRSLLGGAEDYNEIRFDDKKGNEELLLHAQRDLRHEVENDHFVTVDRNETAEVKRERSHSVGGNDRLDVGKALRIQAGSQIELVTGMARLQLKASGEIVLSGTRLTLDGRVSVGIQGGVSVDVSAMANLTLRSNAAVLLQSNAVTTARANAALLLQSSGPAVLKGTPPIIA
;
A
#
# COMPACT_ATOMS: atom_id res chain seq x y z
N MET A 1 -55.66 -14.24 33.37
CA MET A 1 -54.88 -15.48 33.19
C MET A 1 -53.42 -15.08 33.01
N ALA A 2 -52.45 -15.94 33.32
CA ALA A 2 -51.06 -15.61 33.01
C ALA A 2 -50.86 -15.68 31.49
N HIS A 3 -50.58 -14.55 30.85
CA HIS A 3 -50.32 -14.51 29.40
C HIS A 3 -49.11 -15.39 29.07
N ALA A 4 -49.24 -16.21 28.02
CA ALA A 4 -48.17 -17.09 27.56
C ALA A 4 -47.00 -16.28 26.96
N ILE A 5 -47.31 -15.09 26.43
CA ILE A 5 -46.34 -14.15 25.87
C ILE A 5 -46.46 -12.82 26.60
N THR A 6 -45.33 -12.25 27.01
CA THR A 6 -45.30 -10.96 27.71
C THR A 6 -44.28 -10.02 27.06
N LEU A 7 -44.64 -8.74 26.96
CA LEU A 7 -43.77 -7.68 26.46
C LEU A 7 -43.24 -6.85 27.62
N GLN A 8 -41.93 -6.70 27.67
CA GLN A 8 -41.21 -5.76 28.52
C GLN A 8 -40.73 -4.60 27.66
N SER A 9 -41.19 -3.40 27.97
CA SER A 9 -40.85 -2.17 27.25
C SER A 9 -40.66 -0.98 28.21
N PRO A 10 -40.07 0.13 27.75
CA PRO A 10 -39.99 1.37 28.55
C PRO A 10 -41.35 1.94 28.95
N LEU A 11 -42.43 1.55 28.26
CA LEU A 11 -43.80 1.98 28.53
C LEU A 11 -44.48 1.14 29.63
N GLY A 12 -43.79 0.12 30.17
CA GLY A 12 -44.34 -0.77 31.19
C GLY A 12 -45.57 -1.52 30.67
N LYS A 13 -46.62 -1.57 31.50
CA LYS A 13 -47.88 -2.28 31.18
C LYS A 13 -48.81 -1.51 30.21
N THR A 14 -48.41 -0.31 29.79
CA THR A 14 -49.21 0.56 28.92
C THR A 14 -49.31 -0.01 27.50
N LEU A 15 -48.23 -0.62 27.02
CA LEU A 15 -48.17 -1.30 25.74
C LEU A 15 -48.36 -2.81 25.94
N ARG A 16 -49.34 -3.39 25.24
CA ARG A 16 -49.62 -4.84 25.27
C ARG A 16 -49.17 -5.50 23.98
N PHE A 17 -48.65 -6.73 24.10
CA PHE A 17 -48.26 -7.56 22.97
C PHE A 17 -49.50 -8.07 22.22
N VAL A 18 -49.46 -8.06 20.89
CA VAL A 18 -50.48 -8.69 20.04
C VAL A 18 -49.85 -9.80 19.18
N ARG A 19 -48.84 -9.45 18.39
CA ARG A 19 -48.12 -10.40 17.54
C ARG A 19 -46.69 -9.96 17.27
N MET A 20 -45.81 -10.88 16.90
CA MET A 20 -44.47 -10.58 16.42
C MET A 20 -44.05 -11.57 15.34
N SER A 21 -43.57 -11.05 14.22
CA SER A 21 -42.82 -11.80 13.23
C SER A 21 -41.33 -11.59 13.48
N ALA A 22 -40.57 -12.67 13.62
CA ALA A 22 -39.16 -12.62 13.96
C ALA A 22 -38.31 -13.38 12.96
N HIS A 23 -37.39 -12.68 12.30
CA HIS A 23 -36.44 -13.24 11.36
C HIS A 23 -35.04 -13.27 11.98
N GLU A 24 -34.42 -14.45 12.00
CA GLU A 24 -33.07 -14.70 12.51
C GLU A 24 -32.27 -15.53 11.48
N GLU A 25 -30.99 -15.22 11.28
CA GLU A 25 -30.09 -15.98 10.38
C GLU A 25 -28.62 -15.89 10.85
N LEU A 26 -27.87 -16.99 10.72
CA LEU A 26 -26.44 -17.00 11.02
C LEU A 26 -25.66 -16.01 10.14
N GLY A 27 -24.88 -15.14 10.78
CA GLY A 27 -24.07 -14.13 10.12
C GLY A 27 -24.85 -12.90 9.66
N ARG A 28 -26.12 -12.76 10.07
CA ARG A 28 -26.98 -11.63 9.75
C ARG A 28 -27.60 -10.99 11.01
N PRO A 29 -27.86 -9.68 11.01
CA PRO A 29 -28.65 -9.06 12.06
C PRO A 29 -30.08 -9.62 12.04
N TYR A 30 -30.63 -9.99 13.19
CA TYR A 30 -32.06 -10.31 13.26
C TYR A 30 -32.92 -9.05 13.07
N ALA A 31 -34.19 -9.26 12.71
CA ALA A 31 -35.20 -8.22 12.69
C ALA A 31 -36.53 -8.77 13.22
N PHE A 32 -37.11 -8.09 14.21
CA PHE A 32 -38.40 -8.47 14.79
C PHE A 32 -39.44 -7.39 14.54
N ALA A 33 -40.50 -7.72 13.81
CA ALA A 33 -41.66 -6.86 13.57
C ALA A 33 -42.72 -7.10 14.65
N LEU A 34 -42.70 -6.29 15.69
CA LEU A 34 -43.58 -6.35 16.85
C LEU A 34 -44.82 -5.47 16.62
N HIS A 35 -46.01 -6.02 16.90
CA HIS A 35 -47.25 -5.26 16.96
C HIS A 35 -47.80 -5.28 18.39
N GLY A 36 -48.22 -4.11 18.85
CA GLY A 36 -48.83 -3.94 20.15
C GLY A 36 -49.98 -2.95 20.15
N ILE A 37 -50.75 -2.96 21.24
CA ILE A 37 -51.88 -2.05 21.46
C ILE A 37 -51.73 -1.32 22.79
N SER A 38 -52.23 -0.10 22.85
CA SER A 38 -52.20 0.74 24.06
C SER A 38 -53.46 1.60 24.18
N HIS A 39 -53.88 1.86 25.42
CA HIS A 39 -54.92 2.86 25.71
C HIS A 39 -54.39 4.29 25.63
N ASP A 40 -53.08 4.46 25.84
CA ASP A 40 -52.41 5.72 25.60
C ASP A 40 -52.22 5.87 24.09
N VAL A 41 -52.93 6.86 23.52
CA VAL A 41 -52.92 7.21 22.10
C VAL A 41 -51.84 8.22 21.75
N ALA A 42 -51.14 8.76 22.74
CA ALA A 42 -50.16 9.85 22.62
C ALA A 42 -48.75 9.41 23.05
N ILE A 43 -48.42 8.14 22.85
CA ILE A 43 -47.07 7.60 23.10
C ILE A 43 -46.03 8.39 22.28
N ASP A 44 -45.01 8.92 22.95
CA ASP A 44 -43.86 9.56 22.29
C ASP A 44 -42.97 8.49 21.62
N LEU A 45 -43.24 8.22 20.35
CA LEU A 45 -42.48 7.25 19.54
C LEU A 45 -41.00 7.62 19.43
N ARG A 46 -40.66 8.91 19.44
CA ARG A 46 -39.26 9.37 19.33
C ARG A 46 -38.47 8.95 20.57
N ALA A 47 -39.06 9.02 21.76
CA ALA A 47 -38.41 8.62 23.00
C ALA A 47 -38.09 7.10 23.07
N LEU A 48 -38.75 6.29 22.24
CA LEU A 48 -38.56 4.84 22.16
C LEU A 48 -37.40 4.42 21.27
N LEU A 49 -37.02 5.22 20.27
CA LEU A 49 -35.94 4.88 19.35
C LEU A 49 -34.62 4.59 20.10
N GLY A 50 -34.01 3.45 19.82
CA GLY A 50 -32.79 2.95 20.46
C GLY A 50 -32.98 2.38 21.87
N ARG A 51 -34.19 2.42 22.44
CA ARG A 51 -34.50 1.80 23.74
C ARG A 51 -34.70 0.28 23.60
N PRO A 52 -34.38 -0.51 24.63
CA PRO A 52 -34.56 -1.95 24.59
C PRO A 52 -36.03 -2.35 24.77
N MET A 53 -36.45 -3.40 24.08
CA MET A 53 -37.69 -4.14 24.32
C MET A 53 -37.38 -5.64 24.35
N ALA A 54 -38.11 -6.38 25.18
CA ALA A 54 -37.99 -7.83 25.28
C ALA A 54 -39.36 -8.51 25.22
N ILE A 55 -39.47 -9.56 24.42
CA ILE A 55 -40.63 -10.47 24.38
C ILE A 55 -40.22 -11.74 25.11
N LYS A 56 -41.01 -12.15 26.10
CA LYS A 56 -40.84 -13.41 26.83
C LYS A 56 -41.93 -14.37 26.39
N VAL A 57 -41.54 -15.51 25.84
CA VAL A 57 -42.41 -16.63 25.49
C VAL A 57 -42.24 -17.72 26.56
N THR A 58 -43.33 -18.15 27.17
CA THR A 58 -43.33 -19.26 28.14
C THR A 58 -44.07 -20.44 27.54
N SER A 59 -43.36 -21.56 27.38
CA SER A 59 -43.97 -22.80 26.87
C SER A 59 -44.89 -23.42 27.93
N PRO A 60 -45.87 -24.26 27.52
CA PRO A 60 -46.68 -25.03 28.46
C PRO A 60 -45.85 -25.93 29.38
N GLN A 61 -44.64 -26.30 28.96
CA GLN A 61 -43.70 -27.14 29.71
C GLN A 61 -42.79 -26.31 30.65
N GLY A 62 -43.00 -24.99 30.75
CA GLY A 62 -42.23 -24.09 31.62
C GLY A 62 -40.91 -23.59 31.04
N TYR A 63 -40.58 -23.91 29.79
CA TYR A 63 -39.41 -23.35 29.11
C TYR A 63 -39.65 -21.88 28.78
N VAL A 64 -38.62 -21.05 28.96
CA VAL A 64 -38.71 -19.60 28.73
C VAL A 64 -37.72 -19.21 27.63
N ARG A 65 -38.23 -18.54 26.59
CA ARG A 65 -37.42 -17.91 25.55
C ARG A 65 -37.61 -16.41 25.57
N HIS A 66 -36.52 -15.68 25.30
CA HIS A 66 -36.54 -14.24 25.16
C HIS A 66 -36.20 -13.84 23.73
N TYR A 67 -36.82 -12.76 23.26
CA TYR A 67 -36.43 -12.01 22.08
C TYR A 67 -36.17 -10.58 22.55
N HIS A 68 -34.93 -10.13 22.47
CA HIS A 68 -34.52 -8.84 23.01
C HIS A 68 -33.78 -8.05 21.94
N GLY A 69 -34.24 -6.83 21.67
CA GLY A 69 -33.65 -5.92 20.69
C GLY A 69 -33.84 -4.45 21.08
N ILE A 70 -33.21 -3.56 20.31
CA ILE A 70 -33.46 -2.12 20.41
C ILE A 70 -34.46 -1.70 19.34
N VAL A 71 -35.29 -0.70 19.63
CA VAL A 71 -36.25 -0.15 18.66
C VAL A 71 -35.50 0.64 17.58
N ALA A 72 -35.50 0.15 16.33
CA ALA A 72 -35.02 0.88 15.17
C ALA A 72 -36.10 1.80 14.57
N GLU A 73 -37.34 1.31 14.53
CA GLU A 73 -38.50 2.02 13.99
C GLU A 73 -39.70 1.84 14.91
N ALA A 74 -40.52 2.88 15.00
CA ALA A 74 -41.75 2.89 15.80
C ALA A 74 -42.82 3.67 15.03
N GLU A 75 -44.00 3.09 14.88
CA GLU A 75 -45.11 3.64 14.11
C GLU A 75 -46.43 3.46 14.88
N GLN A 76 -47.32 4.44 14.81
CA GLN A 76 -48.73 4.28 15.18
C GLN A 76 -49.53 3.96 13.92
N THR A 77 -50.02 2.73 13.81
CA THR A 77 -50.60 2.19 12.56
C THR A 77 -52.11 2.45 12.44
N GLY A 78 -52.77 2.87 13.52
CA GLY A 78 -54.21 3.12 13.52
C GLY A 78 -54.86 3.00 14.90
N PHE A 79 -56.16 2.72 14.88
CA PHE A 79 -57.00 2.51 16.04
C PHE A 79 -57.88 1.28 15.84
N GLU A 80 -58.03 0.47 16.88
CA GLU A 80 -58.89 -0.71 16.88
C GLU A 80 -59.84 -0.68 18.09
N GLN A 81 -61.01 -1.28 17.94
CA GLN A 81 -61.95 -1.48 19.03
C GLN A 81 -61.97 -2.95 19.43
N ILE A 82 -61.52 -3.26 20.64
CA ILE A 82 -61.45 -4.61 21.19
C ILE A 82 -62.29 -4.66 22.46
N GLU A 83 -63.24 -5.59 22.52
CA GLU A 83 -64.18 -5.74 23.65
C GLU A 83 -64.88 -4.43 24.06
N GLY A 84 -65.16 -3.55 23.08
CA GLY A 84 -65.82 -2.26 23.29
C GLY A 84 -64.91 -1.11 23.72
N LEU A 85 -63.61 -1.35 23.95
CA LEU A 85 -62.61 -0.33 24.31
C LEU A 85 -61.81 0.10 23.07
N HIS A 86 -61.49 1.40 22.98
CA HIS A 86 -60.63 1.96 21.93
C HIS A 86 -59.16 1.79 22.31
N TYR A 87 -58.38 1.23 21.38
CA TYR A 87 -56.93 1.10 21.49
C TYR A 87 -56.26 1.78 20.29
N ALA A 88 -55.12 2.42 20.51
CA ALA A 88 -54.21 2.75 19.43
C ALA A 88 -53.31 1.53 19.13
N THR A 89 -53.09 1.25 17.86
CA THR A 89 -52.23 0.17 17.38
C THR A 89 -50.84 0.72 17.04
N TYR A 90 -49.81 -0.01 17.44
CA TYR A 90 -48.41 0.37 17.25
C TYR A 90 -47.61 -0.77 16.62
N ALA A 91 -46.70 -0.42 15.72
CA ALA A 91 -45.73 -1.34 15.14
C ALA A 91 -44.32 -0.89 15.50
N PHE A 92 -43.44 -1.84 15.81
CA PHE A 92 -42.04 -1.62 16.16
C PHE A 92 -41.14 -2.58 15.40
N SER A 93 -40.02 -2.07 14.89
CA SER A 93 -38.94 -2.89 14.36
C SER A 93 -37.84 -3.00 15.41
N LEU A 94 -37.60 -4.21 15.93
CA LEU A 94 -36.54 -4.47 16.89
C LEU A 94 -35.34 -5.11 16.18
N VAL A 95 -34.15 -4.55 16.42
CA VAL A 95 -32.89 -4.98 15.79
C VAL A 95 -31.79 -5.19 16.85
N PRO A 96 -30.70 -5.92 16.55
CA PRO A 96 -29.55 -5.96 17.44
C PRO A 96 -28.84 -4.61 17.47
N ARG A 97 -28.15 -4.33 18.57
CA ARG A 97 -27.36 -3.10 18.73
C ARG A 97 -26.22 -3.01 17.70
N LEU A 98 -25.72 -4.13 17.21
CA LEU A 98 -24.79 -4.22 16.08
C LEU A 98 -25.33 -3.54 14.80
N TRP A 99 -26.65 -3.48 14.60
CA TRP A 99 -27.27 -2.79 13.46
C TRP A 99 -26.91 -1.30 13.39
N LEU A 100 -26.62 -0.65 14.54
CA LEU A 100 -26.18 0.74 14.58
C LEU A 100 -24.87 0.99 13.81
N LEU A 101 -24.04 -0.04 13.59
CA LEU A 101 -22.87 0.06 12.72
C LEU A 101 -23.25 0.31 11.25
N GLY A 102 -24.45 -0.11 10.83
CA GLY A 102 -24.99 0.18 9.50
C GLY A 102 -25.40 1.65 9.33
N GLN A 103 -25.64 2.36 10.43
CA GLN A 103 -26.06 3.77 10.45
C GLN A 103 -24.87 4.76 10.42
N ARG A 104 -23.63 4.25 10.38
CA ARG A 104 -22.41 5.06 10.30
C ARG A 104 -21.59 4.63 9.10
N ARG A 105 -21.05 5.59 8.36
CA ARG A 105 -20.10 5.38 7.25
C ARG A 105 -18.84 6.19 7.52
N ASP A 106 -17.68 5.60 7.23
CA ASP A 106 -16.39 6.23 7.59
C ASP A 106 -15.25 5.83 6.64
N CYS A 107 -14.12 6.53 6.78
CA CYS A 107 -12.84 6.22 6.17
C CYS A 107 -11.78 6.09 7.27
N ARG A 108 -11.35 4.85 7.60
CA ARG A 108 -10.42 4.58 8.71
C ARG A 108 -9.36 3.59 8.31
N ILE A 109 -8.14 3.82 8.79
CA ILE A 109 -7.03 2.88 8.69
C ILE A 109 -6.92 2.12 10.00
N TYR A 110 -6.73 0.81 9.91
CA TYR A 110 -6.38 -0.03 11.03
C TYR A 110 -5.08 -0.77 10.74
N LYS A 111 -4.17 -0.74 11.72
CA LYS A 111 -2.87 -1.41 11.65
C LYS A 111 -2.70 -2.45 12.75
N ASN A 112 -2.04 -3.54 12.39
CA ASN A 112 -1.62 -4.61 13.30
C ASN A 112 -2.74 -5.15 14.19
N LYS A 113 -3.95 -5.29 13.64
CA LYS A 113 -5.11 -5.86 14.34
C LYS A 113 -5.63 -7.09 13.61
N SER A 114 -5.98 -8.13 14.35
CA SER A 114 -6.71 -9.28 13.81
C SER A 114 -8.18 -8.92 13.57
N VAL A 115 -8.88 -9.68 12.72
CA VAL A 115 -10.30 -9.45 12.45
C VAL A 115 -11.16 -9.48 13.72
N PRO A 116 -11.01 -10.45 14.65
CA PRO A 116 -11.76 -10.41 15.91
C PRO A 116 -11.52 -9.17 16.77
N GLU A 117 -10.29 -8.65 16.80
CA GLU A 117 -9.96 -7.42 17.53
C GLU A 117 -10.56 -6.18 16.86
N LEU A 118 -10.55 -6.12 15.53
CA LEU A 118 -11.21 -5.07 14.75
C LEU A 118 -12.71 -5.05 15.02
N VAL A 119 -13.36 -6.21 14.90
CA VAL A 119 -14.80 -6.35 15.13
C VAL A 119 -15.17 -5.88 16.54
N ARG A 120 -14.43 -6.31 17.57
CA ARG A 120 -14.66 -5.85 18.95
C ARG A 120 -14.49 -4.33 19.11
N ALA A 121 -13.48 -3.74 18.49
CA ALA A 121 -13.25 -2.31 18.55
C ALA A 121 -14.42 -1.53 17.93
N LEU A 122 -14.91 -1.93 16.75
CA LEU A 122 -16.06 -1.26 16.14
C LEU A 122 -17.35 -1.47 16.93
N LEU A 123 -17.59 -2.67 17.48
CA LEU A 123 -18.79 -2.92 18.29
C LEU A 123 -18.84 -2.04 19.55
N ALA A 124 -17.68 -1.74 20.15
CA ALA A 124 -17.59 -0.81 21.27
C ALA A 124 -18.05 0.62 20.91
N ASP A 125 -17.80 1.10 19.68
CA ASP A 125 -18.19 2.45 19.22
C ASP A 125 -19.71 2.68 19.21
N VAL A 126 -20.51 1.61 19.18
CA VAL A 126 -21.98 1.64 19.26
C VAL A 126 -22.52 1.07 20.58
N GLY A 127 -21.64 0.84 21.55
CA GLY A 127 -21.99 0.30 22.86
C GLY A 127 -22.49 -1.15 22.81
N CYS A 128 -22.07 -1.94 21.82
CA CYS A 128 -22.30 -3.37 21.77
C CYS A 128 -21.15 -4.08 22.51
N THR A 129 -21.30 -4.24 23.82
CA THR A 129 -20.25 -4.79 24.70
C THR A 129 -20.45 -6.27 25.04
N ASP A 130 -21.69 -6.76 24.95
CA ASP A 130 -22.04 -8.17 25.20
C ASP A 130 -21.64 -9.03 24.01
N VAL A 131 -20.33 -9.33 23.89
CA VAL A 131 -19.76 -10.12 22.79
C VAL A 131 -19.03 -11.34 23.34
N LYS A 132 -19.42 -12.54 22.91
CA LYS A 132 -18.74 -13.81 23.21
C LYS A 132 -17.96 -14.29 21.99
N LEU A 133 -16.75 -14.80 22.23
CA LEU A 133 -15.91 -15.41 21.20
C LEU A 133 -15.89 -16.92 21.40
N ARG A 134 -16.52 -17.64 20.48
CA ARG A 134 -16.45 -19.10 20.40
C ARG A 134 -15.69 -19.49 19.12
N LEU A 135 -14.45 -19.02 19.06
CA LEU A 135 -13.54 -19.19 17.93
C LEU A 135 -12.53 -20.29 18.24
N SER A 136 -12.34 -21.21 17.29
CA SER A 136 -11.42 -22.36 17.38
C SER A 136 -10.10 -22.10 16.64
N ALA A 137 -10.10 -21.20 15.67
CA ALA A 137 -8.95 -20.88 14.84
C ALA A 137 -8.16 -19.66 15.36
N SER A 138 -6.91 -19.53 14.92
CA SER A 138 -6.09 -18.34 15.13
C SER A 138 -6.20 -17.38 13.94
N TYR A 139 -6.24 -16.07 14.20
CA TYR A 139 -6.40 -15.04 13.16
C TYR A 139 -5.18 -14.12 13.15
N ARG A 140 -4.50 -14.05 12.00
CA ARG A 140 -3.29 -13.25 11.85
C ARG A 140 -3.64 -11.75 11.93
N PRO A 141 -2.89 -10.94 12.69
CA PRO A 141 -2.99 -9.49 12.62
C PRO A 141 -2.71 -8.98 11.21
N ARG A 142 -3.59 -8.12 10.70
CA ARG A 142 -3.41 -7.47 9.41
C ARG A 142 -2.48 -6.28 9.60
N GLU A 143 -1.40 -6.22 8.82
CA GLU A 143 -0.47 -5.09 8.85
C GLU A 143 -1.19 -3.78 8.49
N TYR A 144 -2.15 -3.87 7.56
CA TYR A 144 -2.91 -2.75 7.05
C TYR A 144 -4.30 -3.21 6.60
N CYS A 145 -5.35 -2.52 7.03
CA CYS A 145 -6.72 -2.73 6.58
C CYS A 145 -7.50 -1.42 6.65
N VAL A 146 -8.24 -1.11 5.61
CA VAL A 146 -8.93 0.17 5.43
C VAL A 146 -10.43 -0.07 5.36
N GLN A 147 -11.17 0.64 6.21
CA GLN A 147 -12.59 0.90 6.01
C GLN A 147 -12.68 2.11 5.09
N TYR A 148 -13.27 2.00 3.90
CA TYR A 148 -13.34 3.12 2.96
C TYR A 148 -14.75 3.34 2.41
N ARG A 149 -15.39 4.44 2.81
CA ARG A 149 -16.74 4.85 2.36
C ARG A 149 -17.82 3.78 2.51
N GLU A 150 -17.62 2.85 3.42
CA GLU A 150 -18.54 1.74 3.74
C GLU A 150 -19.07 1.87 5.16
N SER A 151 -20.19 1.21 5.46
CA SER A 151 -20.71 1.22 6.82
C SER A 151 -19.83 0.39 7.76
N GLY A 152 -19.91 0.66 9.07
CA GLY A 152 -19.23 -0.20 10.04
C GLY A 152 -19.70 -1.65 9.97
N LEU A 153 -20.99 -1.86 9.63
CA LEU A 153 -21.59 -3.18 9.50
C LEU A 153 -21.06 -3.92 8.27
N ASP A 154 -20.96 -3.24 7.12
CA ASP A 154 -20.40 -3.81 5.90
C ASP A 154 -18.92 -4.17 6.12
N PHE A 155 -18.16 -3.27 6.77
CA PHE A 155 -16.75 -3.49 7.07
C PHE A 155 -16.53 -4.75 7.91
N VAL A 156 -17.26 -4.92 9.03
CA VAL A 156 -17.12 -6.12 9.85
C VAL A 156 -17.64 -7.37 9.14
N SER A 157 -18.73 -7.25 8.37
CA SER A 157 -19.35 -8.39 7.68
C SER A 157 -18.42 -8.95 6.60
N ARG A 158 -17.85 -8.11 5.71
CA ARG A 158 -16.92 -8.59 4.67
C ARG A 158 -15.65 -9.21 5.25
N LEU A 159 -15.16 -8.71 6.39
CA LEU A 159 -13.97 -9.24 7.06
C LEU A 159 -14.28 -10.60 7.72
N MET A 160 -15.43 -10.72 8.39
CA MET A 160 -15.87 -11.98 8.98
C MET A 160 -16.16 -13.04 7.90
N GLU A 161 -16.87 -12.67 6.83
CA GLU A 161 -17.13 -13.52 5.66
C GLU A 161 -15.83 -14.01 4.98
N GLN A 162 -14.78 -13.17 4.94
CA GLN A 162 -13.48 -13.56 4.41
C GLN A 162 -12.74 -14.56 5.30
N GLU A 163 -12.75 -14.35 6.62
CA GLU A 163 -12.04 -15.18 7.60
C GLU A 163 -12.80 -16.44 8.03
N GLY A 164 -14.05 -16.58 7.58
CA GLY A 164 -14.96 -17.67 7.93
C GLY A 164 -15.60 -17.53 9.31
N ILE A 165 -15.58 -16.33 9.87
CA ILE A 165 -16.30 -15.99 11.10
C ILE A 165 -17.75 -15.67 10.73
N TYR A 166 -18.68 -16.15 11.54
CA TYR A 166 -20.08 -15.76 11.49
C TYR A 166 -20.56 -15.48 12.91
N TYR A 167 -21.81 -15.06 13.05
CA TYR A 167 -22.36 -14.73 14.35
C TYR A 167 -23.83 -15.10 14.50
N TYR A 168 -24.27 -15.19 15.74
CA TYR A 168 -25.67 -15.33 16.12
C TYR A 168 -25.90 -14.63 17.47
N PHE A 169 -27.12 -14.68 17.97
CA PHE A 169 -27.50 -13.96 19.19
C PHE A 169 -28.05 -14.91 20.26
N GLU A 170 -27.58 -14.73 21.50
CA GLU A 170 -28.19 -15.32 22.69
C GLU A 170 -29.01 -14.25 23.38
N HIS A 171 -30.30 -14.51 23.62
CA HIS A 171 -31.22 -13.54 24.20
C HIS A 171 -31.52 -13.84 25.67
N SER A 172 -31.56 -12.78 26.47
CA SER A 172 -32.04 -12.78 27.86
C SER A 172 -33.12 -11.71 28.03
N ALA A 173 -33.68 -11.61 29.24
CA ALA A 173 -34.68 -10.58 29.55
C ALA A 173 -34.15 -9.14 29.38
N SER A 174 -32.83 -8.91 29.50
CA SER A 174 -32.25 -7.56 29.56
C SER A 174 -31.15 -7.27 28.55
N THR A 175 -30.61 -8.29 27.88
CA THR A 175 -29.57 -8.13 26.86
C THR A 175 -29.68 -9.17 25.74
N HIS A 176 -29.12 -8.84 24.59
CA HIS A 176 -28.78 -9.78 23.52
C HIS A 176 -27.26 -9.84 23.41
N THR A 177 -26.69 -11.04 23.51
CA THR A 177 -25.25 -11.26 23.39
C THR A 177 -24.92 -11.69 21.98
N LEU A 178 -24.01 -10.98 21.32
CA LEU A 178 -23.46 -11.37 20.03
C LEU A 178 -22.43 -12.48 20.24
N VAL A 179 -22.64 -13.64 19.62
CA VAL A 179 -21.70 -14.76 19.69
C VAL A 179 -20.98 -14.88 18.35
N LEU A 180 -19.67 -14.63 18.32
CA LEU A 180 -18.83 -14.90 17.15
C LEU A 180 -18.38 -16.36 17.16
N ALA A 181 -18.60 -17.08 16.06
CA ALA A 181 -18.27 -18.49 15.91
C ALA A 181 -17.57 -18.76 14.57
N ASP A 182 -16.78 -19.84 14.53
CA ASP A 182 -16.07 -20.30 13.32
C ASP A 182 -16.14 -21.82 13.13
N SER A 183 -16.88 -22.53 13.97
CA SER A 183 -16.94 -23.99 13.99
C SER A 183 -18.14 -24.48 14.78
N LEU A 184 -18.49 -25.76 14.61
CA LEU A 184 -19.58 -26.40 15.34
C LEU A 184 -19.41 -26.30 16.86
N GLY A 185 -18.17 -26.30 17.36
CA GLY A 185 -17.87 -26.17 18.80
C GLY A 185 -18.34 -24.86 19.43
N GLY A 186 -18.75 -23.88 18.62
CA GLY A 186 -19.41 -22.67 19.09
C GLY A 186 -20.91 -22.81 19.34
N HIS A 187 -21.51 -23.97 19.07
CA HIS A 187 -22.95 -24.21 19.16
C HIS A 187 -23.29 -25.27 20.20
N GLU A 188 -24.45 -25.13 20.81
CA GLU A 188 -24.92 -26.00 21.88
C GLU A 188 -26.39 -26.37 21.66
N ALA A 189 -26.79 -27.54 22.16
CA ALA A 189 -28.19 -27.94 22.18
C ALA A 189 -28.92 -27.24 23.33
N VAL A 190 -30.20 -26.92 23.13
CA VAL A 190 -31.02 -26.23 24.11
C VAL A 190 -31.96 -27.21 24.79
N ALA A 191 -31.83 -27.41 26.10
CA ALA A 191 -32.74 -28.26 26.85
C ALA A 191 -34.10 -27.56 27.08
N PRO A 192 -35.25 -28.27 27.04
CA PRO A 192 -35.43 -29.71 26.78
C PRO A 192 -35.47 -30.10 25.28
N PHE A 193 -35.27 -29.15 24.36
CA PHE A 193 -35.40 -29.29 22.91
C PHE A 193 -34.19 -29.90 22.19
N ALA A 194 -33.29 -30.57 22.92
CA ALA A 194 -32.12 -31.23 22.33
C ALA A 194 -32.51 -32.34 21.33
N GLN A 195 -33.71 -32.93 21.49
CA GLN A 195 -34.26 -33.91 20.57
C GLN A 195 -35.70 -33.55 20.21
N ILE A 196 -35.98 -33.38 18.92
CA ILE A 196 -37.30 -32.96 18.44
C ILE A 196 -37.85 -34.05 17.51
N PRO A 197 -39.02 -34.61 17.81
CA PRO A 197 -39.66 -35.64 16.99
C PRO A 197 -40.32 -35.05 15.75
N TYR A 198 -40.33 -35.84 14.67
CA TYR A 198 -41.13 -35.56 13.48
C TYR A 198 -42.55 -36.12 13.63
N CYS A 199 -43.56 -35.29 13.38
CA CYS A 199 -44.99 -35.67 13.44
C CYS A 199 -45.73 -35.08 12.23
N PRO A 200 -45.97 -35.86 11.16
CA PRO A 200 -46.55 -35.33 9.93
C PRO A 200 -47.99 -34.83 10.11
N PRO A 201 -48.46 -33.87 9.29
CA PRO A 201 -49.82 -33.35 9.38
C PRO A 201 -50.83 -34.44 9.02
N GLY A 202 -51.86 -34.64 9.85
CA GLY A 202 -52.96 -35.57 9.57
C GLY A 202 -52.95 -36.91 10.34
N GLN A 203 -51.97 -37.14 11.23
CA GLN A 203 -52.05 -38.27 12.17
C GLN A 203 -53.26 -38.07 13.12
N LYS A 204 -54.32 -38.88 12.99
CA LYS A 204 -55.53 -38.80 13.82
C LYS A 204 -55.20 -39.18 15.27
N GLY A 205 -55.07 -38.17 16.12
CA GLY A 205 -54.73 -38.24 17.54
C GLY A 205 -54.18 -36.88 17.96
N SER A 206 -54.30 -36.49 19.24
CA SER A 206 -53.86 -35.18 19.73
C SER A 206 -52.52 -34.78 19.11
N ARG A 207 -52.47 -33.67 18.36
CA ARG A 207 -51.26 -33.12 17.75
C ARG A 207 -50.14 -33.17 18.79
N MET A 208 -49.06 -33.88 18.48
CA MET A 208 -47.92 -33.94 19.40
C MET A 208 -47.29 -32.54 19.42
N LYS A 209 -47.36 -31.88 20.57
CA LYS A 209 -46.74 -30.56 20.75
C LYS A 209 -45.22 -30.67 20.74
N ASP A 210 -44.58 -29.56 20.41
CA ASP A 210 -43.12 -29.44 20.38
C ASP A 210 -42.49 -30.46 19.41
N ALA A 211 -43.02 -30.49 18.19
CA ALA A 211 -42.64 -31.40 17.12
C ALA A 211 -42.35 -30.65 15.81
N ILE A 212 -41.60 -31.31 14.93
CA ILE A 212 -41.40 -30.85 13.55
C ILE A 212 -42.50 -31.50 12.71
N THR A 213 -43.32 -30.71 12.01
CA THR A 213 -44.45 -31.25 11.23
C THR A 213 -44.19 -31.25 9.73
N ASP A 214 -43.29 -30.39 9.26
CA ASP A 214 -42.79 -30.40 7.89
C ASP A 214 -41.26 -30.52 7.91
N TRP A 215 -40.71 -31.33 7.02
CA TRP A 215 -39.28 -31.54 6.89
C TRP A 215 -38.92 -31.97 5.47
N SER A 216 -38.09 -31.17 4.81
CA SER A 216 -37.66 -31.39 3.43
C SER A 216 -36.16 -31.14 3.26
N LEU A 217 -35.57 -31.81 2.26
CA LEU A 217 -34.18 -31.61 1.84
C LEU A 217 -34.19 -31.07 0.41
N ALA A 218 -33.63 -29.89 0.22
CA ALA A 218 -33.32 -29.34 -1.09
C ALA A 218 -31.83 -29.53 -1.40
N ARG A 219 -31.51 -30.05 -2.59
CA ARG A 219 -30.14 -30.12 -3.11
C ARG A 219 -29.99 -29.29 -4.37
N SER A 220 -28.88 -28.58 -4.51
CA SER A 220 -28.58 -27.75 -5.68
C SER A 220 -27.14 -27.94 -6.15
N ALA A 221 -26.90 -27.71 -7.45
CA ALA A 221 -25.57 -27.84 -8.05
C ALA A 221 -24.74 -26.58 -7.80
N HIS A 222 -23.50 -26.76 -7.33
CA HIS A 222 -22.54 -25.69 -7.08
C HIS A 222 -21.17 -26.03 -7.67
N SER A 223 -20.31 -25.03 -7.75
CA SER A 223 -18.91 -25.18 -8.15
C SER A 223 -18.20 -26.23 -7.29
N THR A 224 -17.45 -27.10 -7.95
CA THR A 224 -16.77 -28.25 -7.36
C THR A 224 -15.31 -27.97 -6.99
N ARG A 225 -14.78 -26.79 -7.32
CA ARG A 225 -13.41 -26.38 -6.94
C ARG A 225 -13.32 -24.87 -6.73
N VAL A 226 -12.55 -24.45 -5.73
CA VAL A 226 -12.13 -23.07 -5.53
C VAL A 226 -10.62 -22.98 -5.70
N ARG A 227 -10.16 -22.07 -6.55
CA ARG A 227 -8.75 -21.79 -6.79
C ARG A 227 -8.49 -20.30 -6.58
N LEU A 228 -7.49 -20.00 -5.75
CA LEU A 228 -7.06 -18.62 -5.49
C LEU A 228 -5.57 -18.48 -5.82
N ASP A 229 -5.17 -17.30 -6.25
CA ASP A 229 -3.76 -16.94 -6.43
C ASP A 229 -3.54 -15.47 -6.04
N ASP A 230 -2.31 -15.08 -5.76
CA ASP A 230 -1.95 -13.71 -5.39
C ASP A 230 -0.47 -13.44 -5.72
N TYR A 231 -0.02 -12.20 -5.53
CA TYR A 231 1.36 -11.80 -5.78
C TYR A 231 1.95 -11.04 -4.59
N ASP A 232 3.03 -11.59 -4.02
CA ASP A 232 3.87 -10.92 -3.03
C ASP A 232 5.18 -10.45 -3.68
N TYR A 233 5.36 -9.14 -3.78
CA TYR A 233 6.57 -8.54 -4.34
C TYR A 233 7.82 -8.74 -3.46
N LEU A 234 7.66 -9.09 -2.17
CA LEU A 234 8.78 -9.47 -1.31
C LEU A 234 9.26 -10.90 -1.61
N LYS A 235 8.40 -11.73 -2.20
CA LYS A 235 8.68 -13.11 -2.61
C LYS A 235 8.23 -13.35 -4.06
N PRO A 236 8.77 -12.62 -5.06
CA PRO A 236 8.19 -12.52 -6.40
C PRO A 236 8.26 -13.82 -7.23
N LYS A 237 8.95 -14.85 -6.73
CA LYS A 237 9.06 -16.18 -7.35
C LYS A 237 8.25 -17.25 -6.62
N ALA A 238 7.67 -16.93 -5.46
CA ALA A 238 6.87 -17.89 -4.72
C ALA A 238 5.52 -18.08 -5.43
N SER A 239 5.12 -19.33 -5.64
CA SER A 239 3.76 -19.65 -6.06
C SER A 239 2.85 -19.49 -4.85
N LEU A 240 1.87 -18.59 -4.93
CA LEU A 240 0.84 -18.41 -3.91
C LEU A 240 -0.45 -19.15 -4.25
N ARG A 241 -0.52 -19.75 -5.44
CA ARG A 241 -1.65 -20.55 -5.90
C ARG A 241 -2.03 -21.66 -4.92
N VAL A 242 -3.32 -21.71 -4.62
CA VAL A 242 -3.96 -22.73 -3.79
C VAL A 242 -5.21 -23.26 -4.46
N ASP A 243 -5.50 -24.53 -4.21
CA ASP A 243 -6.63 -25.27 -4.75
C ASP A 243 -7.33 -25.98 -3.59
N GLU A 244 -8.64 -25.78 -3.47
CA GLU A 244 -9.48 -26.46 -2.48
C GLU A 244 -10.72 -27.06 -3.13
N THR A 245 -11.02 -28.30 -2.75
CA THR A 245 -12.17 -29.06 -3.25
C THR A 245 -13.16 -29.22 -2.09
N PRO A 246 -14.43 -28.81 -2.24
CA PRO A 246 -15.42 -28.98 -1.20
C PRO A 246 -15.66 -30.47 -0.89
N ALA A 247 -15.86 -30.81 0.39
CA ALA A 247 -15.93 -32.21 0.86
C ALA A 247 -17.14 -33.00 0.32
N GLU A 248 -18.29 -32.36 0.11
CA GLU A 248 -19.42 -32.96 -0.60
C GLU A 248 -19.37 -32.53 -2.07
N SER A 249 -18.72 -33.31 -2.93
CA SER A 249 -18.66 -33.00 -4.36
C SER A 249 -20.05 -33.07 -4.98
N SER A 250 -20.41 -32.06 -5.78
CA SER A 250 -21.60 -32.13 -6.66
C SER A 250 -21.54 -33.41 -7.51
N GLY A 251 -22.69 -34.03 -7.79
CA GLY A 251 -22.76 -35.37 -8.38
C GLY A 251 -21.91 -35.55 -9.65
N PRO A 252 -21.49 -36.79 -9.98
CA PRO A 252 -20.44 -37.07 -10.97
C PRO A 252 -20.76 -36.57 -12.39
N ALA A 253 -22.02 -36.25 -12.70
CA ALA A 253 -22.46 -35.74 -13.98
C ALA A 253 -22.09 -34.25 -14.24
N LEU A 254 -21.71 -33.48 -13.21
CA LEU A 254 -21.46 -32.04 -13.34
C LEU A 254 -20.03 -31.70 -13.81
N GLY A 255 -19.10 -32.66 -13.77
CA GLY A 255 -17.70 -32.42 -14.13
C GLY A 255 -16.98 -31.44 -13.19
N GLU A 256 -15.87 -30.86 -13.67
CA GLU A 256 -15.09 -29.86 -12.93
C GLU A 256 -15.65 -28.44 -13.16
N LEU A 257 -16.33 -27.90 -12.16
CA LEU A 257 -16.81 -26.51 -12.14
C LEU A 257 -15.94 -25.69 -11.18
N GLU A 258 -14.97 -24.98 -11.73
CA GLU A 258 -14.00 -24.19 -10.95
C GLU A 258 -14.41 -22.72 -10.78
N VAL A 259 -14.27 -22.21 -9.56
CA VAL A 259 -14.19 -20.78 -9.26
C VAL A 259 -12.73 -20.41 -9.12
N PHE A 260 -12.20 -19.66 -10.09
CA PHE A 260 -10.89 -19.03 -10.01
C PHE A 260 -11.03 -17.55 -9.66
N ASP A 261 -10.21 -17.05 -8.74
CA ASP A 261 -10.20 -15.63 -8.38
C ASP A 261 -8.79 -15.11 -8.11
N TYR A 262 -8.53 -13.87 -8.55
CA TYR A 262 -7.30 -13.13 -8.33
C TYR A 262 -7.64 -11.64 -8.18
N PRO A 263 -7.15 -10.96 -7.14
CA PRO A 263 -6.25 -11.45 -6.09
C PRO A 263 -6.99 -12.20 -4.96
N GLY A 264 -6.40 -13.29 -4.46
CA GLY A 264 -6.93 -14.13 -3.39
C GLY A 264 -6.80 -13.58 -1.97
N ALA A 265 -6.35 -12.33 -1.81
CA ALA A 265 -6.16 -11.62 -0.54
C ALA A 265 -5.26 -12.34 0.48
N HIS A 266 -4.15 -12.91 0.03
CA HIS A 266 -3.18 -13.62 0.88
C HIS A 266 -1.73 -13.37 0.43
N LEU A 267 -0.78 -13.48 1.35
CA LEU A 267 0.66 -13.29 1.10
C LEU A 267 1.49 -14.56 1.39
N ASP A 268 0.81 -15.63 1.78
CA ASP A 268 1.40 -16.95 2.01
C ASP A 268 0.36 -18.05 1.73
N VAL A 269 0.87 -19.26 1.46
CA VAL A 269 0.07 -20.41 1.06
C VAL A 269 -0.90 -20.87 2.17
N ALA A 270 -0.54 -20.70 3.44
CA ALA A 270 -1.40 -21.14 4.54
C ALA A 270 -2.65 -20.27 4.68
N ALA A 271 -2.49 -18.94 4.59
CA ALA A 271 -3.60 -18.00 4.54
C ALA A 271 -4.45 -18.19 3.28
N GLY A 272 -3.81 -18.38 2.12
CA GLY A 272 -4.50 -18.68 0.87
C GLY A 272 -5.38 -19.93 0.99
N ARG A 273 -4.82 -21.03 1.52
CA ARG A 273 -5.53 -22.29 1.72
C ARG A 273 -6.76 -22.11 2.60
N ARG A 274 -6.63 -21.36 3.69
CA ARG A 274 -7.75 -21.04 4.58
C ARG A 274 -8.85 -20.25 3.87
N HIS A 275 -8.51 -19.21 3.12
CA HIS A 275 -9.51 -18.43 2.38
C HIS A 275 -10.22 -19.27 1.30
N ALA A 276 -9.48 -20.15 0.61
CA ALA A 276 -10.05 -21.07 -0.36
C ALA A 276 -10.99 -22.08 0.31
N GLN A 277 -10.60 -22.64 1.47
CA GLN A 277 -11.43 -23.53 2.28
C GLN A 277 -12.72 -22.84 2.75
N VAL A 278 -12.63 -21.63 3.31
CA VAL A 278 -13.80 -20.85 3.76
C VAL A 278 -14.78 -20.64 2.60
N ARG A 279 -14.28 -20.28 1.41
CA ARG A 279 -15.12 -20.06 0.23
C ARG A 279 -15.75 -21.37 -0.28
N ALA A 280 -15.01 -22.47 -0.27
CA ALA A 280 -15.52 -23.80 -0.64
C ALA A 280 -16.60 -24.28 0.34
N GLU A 281 -16.38 -24.12 1.64
CA GLU A 281 -17.35 -24.46 2.69
C GLU A 281 -18.63 -23.59 2.58
N ALA A 282 -18.51 -22.30 2.25
CA ALA A 282 -19.67 -21.42 2.03
C ALA A 282 -20.52 -21.86 0.83
N LEU A 283 -19.89 -22.31 -0.26
CA LEU A 283 -20.61 -22.87 -1.42
C LEU A 283 -21.35 -24.15 -1.05
N ASN A 284 -20.77 -25.00 -0.19
CA ASN A 284 -21.43 -26.24 0.25
C ASN A 284 -22.68 -25.98 1.10
N VAL A 285 -22.76 -24.88 1.86
CA VAL A 285 -23.95 -24.56 2.67
C VAL A 285 -25.22 -24.48 1.81
N ALA A 286 -25.11 -24.02 0.57
CA ALA A 286 -26.24 -23.94 -0.36
C ALA A 286 -26.53 -25.28 -1.08
N GLN A 287 -25.61 -26.23 -1.06
CA GLN A 287 -25.71 -27.50 -1.79
C GLN A 287 -26.72 -28.47 -1.17
N ALA A 288 -26.84 -28.49 0.17
CA ALA A 288 -27.79 -29.33 0.90
C ALA A 288 -28.44 -28.54 2.04
N GLN A 289 -29.66 -28.06 1.81
CA GLN A 289 -30.42 -27.29 2.78
C GLN A 289 -31.63 -28.07 3.27
N TYR A 290 -31.73 -28.24 4.58
CA TYR A 290 -32.91 -28.80 5.22
C TYR A 290 -33.85 -27.67 5.61
N GLN A 291 -35.14 -27.86 5.38
CA GLN A 291 -36.18 -26.89 5.72
C GLN A 291 -37.26 -27.61 6.50
N GLY A 292 -37.83 -26.94 7.50
CA GLY A 292 -38.92 -27.52 8.26
C GLY A 292 -39.81 -26.49 8.94
N TRP A 293 -40.90 -27.00 9.48
CA TRP A 293 -41.86 -26.25 10.28
C TRP A 293 -41.96 -26.88 11.67
N THR A 294 -42.02 -26.06 12.73
CA THR A 294 -42.16 -26.55 14.10
C THR A 294 -42.98 -25.61 15.01
N ASP A 295 -43.62 -26.20 16.01
CA ASP A 295 -44.21 -25.51 17.16
C ASP A 295 -43.30 -25.57 18.42
N ALA A 296 -42.11 -26.17 18.30
CA ALA A 296 -41.15 -26.32 19.39
C ALA A 296 -40.44 -24.99 19.69
N CYS A 297 -40.92 -24.27 20.70
CA CYS A 297 -40.46 -22.91 21.02
C CYS A 297 -38.96 -22.76 21.36
N GLY A 298 -38.27 -23.85 21.72
CA GLY A 298 -36.83 -23.84 21.97
C GLY A 298 -35.93 -23.99 20.73
N LEU A 299 -36.51 -24.22 19.54
CA LEU A 299 -35.74 -24.22 18.30
C LEU A 299 -35.36 -22.78 17.94
N GLN A 300 -34.07 -22.46 17.99
CA GLN A 300 -33.54 -21.12 17.77
C GLN A 300 -32.30 -21.15 16.88
N VAL A 301 -32.04 -20.05 16.16
CA VAL A 301 -30.88 -19.94 15.27
C VAL A 301 -29.59 -20.06 16.07
N GLY A 302 -28.65 -20.88 15.57
CA GLY A 302 -27.41 -21.20 16.27
C GLY A 302 -27.52 -22.33 17.31
N ALA A 303 -28.71 -22.90 17.55
CA ALA A 303 -28.85 -24.08 18.39
C ALA A 303 -28.66 -25.39 17.60
N LEU A 304 -28.20 -26.41 18.32
CA LEU A 304 -28.18 -27.79 17.84
C LEU A 304 -29.46 -28.53 18.27
N PHE A 305 -29.99 -29.37 17.38
CA PHE A 305 -31.06 -30.30 17.72
C PHE A 305 -30.90 -31.62 16.98
N LYS A 306 -31.37 -32.72 17.58
CA LYS A 306 -31.43 -34.03 16.94
C LYS A 306 -32.86 -34.32 16.47
N LEU A 307 -33.03 -34.54 15.17
CA LEU A 307 -34.29 -35.02 14.61
C LEU A 307 -34.46 -36.51 14.96
N ARG A 308 -35.67 -36.90 15.35
CA ARG A 308 -36.06 -38.30 15.55
C ARG A 308 -37.42 -38.60 14.93
N ASP A 309 -37.73 -39.88 14.77
CA ASP A 309 -39.01 -40.38 14.28
C ASP A 309 -39.36 -39.95 12.83
N PHE A 310 -38.38 -39.48 12.04
CA PHE A 310 -38.55 -39.24 10.60
C PHE A 310 -38.47 -40.57 9.80
N PRO A 311 -39.31 -40.79 8.77
CA PRO A 311 -39.36 -42.06 8.03
C PRO A 311 -38.04 -42.49 7.38
N LEU A 312 -37.23 -41.54 6.91
CA LEU A 312 -35.88 -41.82 6.40
C LEU A 312 -34.88 -41.83 7.56
N ALA A 313 -34.32 -43.01 7.87
CA ALA A 313 -33.42 -43.19 9.00
C ALA A 313 -32.19 -42.27 8.95
N GLU A 314 -31.66 -41.97 7.77
CA GLU A 314 -30.52 -41.06 7.58
C GLU A 314 -30.79 -39.62 8.00
N HIS A 315 -32.05 -39.19 8.05
CA HIS A 315 -32.41 -37.85 8.53
C HIS A 315 -32.50 -37.77 10.05
N ASN A 316 -32.52 -38.89 10.77
CA ASN A 316 -32.61 -38.89 12.24
C ASN A 316 -31.23 -38.65 12.88
N GLN A 317 -30.68 -37.46 12.65
CA GLN A 317 -29.36 -37.04 13.10
C GLN A 317 -29.38 -35.62 13.70
N GLU A 318 -28.21 -35.09 14.04
CA GLU A 318 -28.06 -33.76 14.60
C GLU A 318 -27.90 -32.70 13.51
N TYR A 319 -28.55 -31.56 13.74
CA TYR A 319 -28.60 -30.41 12.84
C TYR A 319 -28.32 -29.11 13.60
N LEU A 320 -27.74 -28.16 12.89
CA LEU A 320 -27.57 -26.77 13.28
C LEU A 320 -28.66 -25.92 12.61
N VAL A 321 -29.42 -25.16 13.38
CA VAL A 321 -30.41 -24.21 12.84
C VAL A 321 -29.68 -23.00 12.28
N THR A 322 -29.82 -22.76 10.97
CA THR A 322 -29.10 -21.68 10.25
C THR A 322 -29.94 -20.43 10.06
N SER A 323 -31.26 -20.57 9.93
CA SER A 323 -32.20 -19.45 9.89
C SER A 323 -33.56 -19.86 10.44
N ALA A 324 -34.33 -18.90 10.94
CA ALA A 324 -35.69 -19.13 11.41
C ALA A 324 -36.56 -17.88 11.18
N ASP A 325 -37.76 -18.11 10.67
CA ASP A 325 -38.87 -17.15 10.61
C ASP A 325 -39.90 -17.63 11.63
N THR A 326 -40.08 -16.87 12.69
CA THR A 326 -40.94 -17.22 13.83
C THR A 326 -42.12 -16.27 13.93
N GLU A 327 -43.32 -16.80 14.02
CA GLU A 327 -44.54 -16.06 14.32
C GLU A 327 -44.97 -16.32 15.76
N LEU A 328 -45.22 -15.23 16.48
CA LEU A 328 -45.74 -15.21 17.84
C LEU A 328 -47.07 -14.48 17.85
N VAL A 329 -48.10 -15.06 18.47
CA VAL A 329 -49.45 -14.46 18.53
C VAL A 329 -50.05 -14.63 19.92
N GLU A 330 -50.60 -13.55 20.49
CA GLU A 330 -51.43 -13.63 21.69
C GLU A 330 -52.86 -13.99 21.30
N VAL A 331 -53.29 -15.20 21.67
CA VAL A 331 -54.54 -15.80 21.21
C VAL A 331 -55.78 -15.06 21.73
N ASP A 332 -55.69 -14.41 22.89
CA ASP A 332 -56.81 -13.70 23.53
C ASP A 332 -57.29 -12.46 22.75
N TYR A 333 -56.44 -11.86 21.89
CA TYR A 333 -56.81 -10.67 21.11
C TYR A 333 -57.24 -10.99 19.66
N VAL A 334 -56.96 -12.20 19.17
CA VAL A 334 -57.16 -12.61 17.76
C VAL A 334 -58.40 -13.50 17.58
N SER A 335 -59.09 -13.84 18.66
CA SER A 335 -60.20 -14.82 18.72
C SER A 335 -61.52 -14.42 18.04
N GLY A 336 -61.49 -13.51 17.05
CA GLY A 336 -62.65 -13.14 16.21
C GLY A 336 -62.76 -13.92 14.89
N GLY A 337 -61.76 -14.74 14.53
CA GLY A 337 -61.73 -15.51 13.27
C GLY A 337 -61.85 -17.03 13.48
N GLU A 338 -62.38 -17.76 12.49
CA GLU A 338 -62.64 -19.22 12.48
C GLU A 338 -61.39 -20.11 12.63
N THR A 339 -60.19 -19.55 12.83
CA THR A 339 -58.91 -20.30 12.88
C THR A 339 -58.24 -20.15 14.24
N VAL A 340 -58.00 -21.28 14.94
CA VAL A 340 -57.22 -21.30 16.18
C VAL A 340 -55.75 -21.06 15.83
N ALA A 341 -55.26 -19.84 16.02
CA ALA A 341 -53.85 -19.50 15.84
C ALA A 341 -52.99 -20.14 16.95
N GLU A 342 -51.80 -20.66 16.59
CA GLU A 342 -50.86 -21.19 17.58
C GLU A 342 -50.01 -20.06 18.18
N PRO A 343 -49.77 -20.04 19.51
CA PRO A 343 -48.97 -19.00 20.14
C PRO A 343 -47.52 -18.89 19.62
N PHE A 344 -46.98 -19.99 19.11
CA PHE A 344 -45.64 -20.08 18.53
C PHE A 344 -45.68 -20.97 17.29
N ALA A 345 -45.13 -20.47 16.19
CA ALA A 345 -44.88 -21.25 14.99
C ALA A 345 -43.57 -20.78 14.35
N SER A 346 -42.74 -21.69 13.86
CA SER A 346 -41.52 -21.32 13.15
C SER A 346 -41.25 -22.18 11.94
N SER A 347 -40.99 -21.54 10.80
CA SER A 347 -40.31 -22.18 9.67
C SER A 347 -38.82 -21.91 9.79
N PHE A 348 -37.99 -22.94 9.60
CA PHE A 348 -36.57 -22.83 9.82
C PHE A 348 -35.77 -23.58 8.75
N ARG A 349 -34.51 -23.18 8.62
CA ARG A 349 -33.51 -23.89 7.82
C ARG A 349 -32.45 -24.49 8.74
N ALA A 350 -31.92 -25.63 8.32
CA ALA A 350 -30.91 -26.34 9.07
C ALA A 350 -29.84 -26.96 8.18
N LEU A 351 -28.68 -27.16 8.79
CA LEU A 351 -27.50 -27.80 8.22
C LEU A 351 -27.17 -29.04 9.05
N ARG A 352 -26.69 -30.13 8.44
CA ARG A 352 -26.19 -31.28 9.20
C ARG A 352 -25.01 -30.83 10.07
N SER A 353 -24.94 -31.24 11.34
CA SER A 353 -23.90 -30.74 12.25
C SER A 353 -22.47 -31.06 11.79
N ARG A 354 -22.29 -32.15 11.03
CA ARG A 354 -21.00 -32.54 10.42
C ARG A 354 -20.52 -31.61 9.30
N GLN A 355 -21.42 -30.80 8.73
CA GLN A 355 -21.07 -29.87 7.65
C GLN A 355 -20.72 -28.51 8.27
N PRO A 356 -19.53 -27.95 7.98
CA PRO A 356 -19.16 -26.63 8.49
C PRO A 356 -20.02 -25.55 7.85
N PHE A 357 -20.50 -24.61 8.68
CA PHE A 357 -21.16 -23.41 8.19
C PHE A 357 -20.14 -22.29 7.94
N ARG A 358 -20.27 -21.62 6.81
CA ARG A 358 -19.61 -20.35 6.49
C ARG A 358 -20.62 -19.42 5.84
N SER A 359 -20.59 -18.14 6.22
CA SER A 359 -21.39 -17.12 5.55
C SER A 359 -20.88 -16.91 4.11
N PRO A 360 -21.78 -16.74 3.14
CA PRO A 360 -21.39 -16.42 1.77
C PRO A 360 -20.80 -15.01 1.70
N GLN A 361 -19.71 -14.84 0.94
CA GLN A 361 -19.06 -13.54 0.70
C GLN A 361 -19.92 -12.69 -0.23
N THR A 362 -20.86 -11.97 0.35
CA THR A 362 -21.91 -11.20 -0.35
C THR A 362 -21.81 -9.71 -0.04
N THR A 363 -21.16 -9.37 1.07
CA THR A 363 -20.92 -7.98 1.44
C THR A 363 -19.96 -7.34 0.42
N PRO A 364 -20.35 -6.26 -0.28
CA PRO A 364 -19.49 -5.63 -1.28
C PRO A 364 -18.17 -5.16 -0.68
N ARG A 365 -17.06 -5.40 -1.39
CA ARG A 365 -15.77 -4.82 -1.02
C ARG A 365 -15.70 -3.37 -1.50
N PRO A 366 -15.21 -2.43 -0.68
CA PRO A 366 -15.01 -1.06 -1.14
C PRO A 366 -13.95 -1.02 -2.24
N SER A 367 -14.13 -0.11 -3.20
CA SER A 367 -13.18 0.11 -4.28
C SER A 367 -12.90 1.60 -4.46
N ILE A 368 -11.63 1.94 -4.69
CA ILE A 368 -11.18 3.27 -5.11
C ILE A 368 -10.90 3.19 -6.60
N ALA A 369 -11.87 3.64 -7.40
CA ALA A 369 -11.81 3.56 -8.86
C ALA A 369 -10.78 4.51 -9.51
N GLY A 370 -10.34 5.54 -8.78
CA GLY A 370 -9.48 6.60 -9.31
C GLY A 370 -8.18 6.77 -8.54
N LEU A 371 -7.45 7.81 -8.90
CA LEU A 371 -6.25 8.24 -8.19
C LEU A 371 -6.63 9.12 -7.01
N GLN A 372 -5.84 9.05 -5.95
CA GLN A 372 -5.89 10.01 -4.85
C GLN A 372 -4.53 10.63 -4.66
N THR A 373 -4.46 11.85 -4.15
CA THR A 373 -3.21 12.39 -3.63
C THR A 373 -3.09 12.16 -2.13
N ALA A 374 -1.86 12.07 -1.65
CA ALA A 374 -1.52 11.90 -0.25
C ALA A 374 -0.20 12.63 0.03
N VAL A 375 0.06 12.93 1.29
CA VAL A 375 1.30 13.60 1.70
C VAL A 375 2.24 12.57 2.30
N VAL A 376 3.52 12.56 1.89
CA VAL A 376 4.52 11.66 2.46
C VAL A 376 4.71 11.94 3.94
N ASP A 377 4.59 10.90 4.76
CA ASP A 377 4.65 10.95 6.21
C ASP A 377 6.07 10.66 6.73
N GLY A 378 6.42 11.26 7.86
CA GLY A 378 7.66 10.99 8.56
C GLY A 378 7.86 11.91 9.75
N LYS A 379 8.83 11.58 10.60
CA LYS A 379 9.05 12.28 11.89
C LYS A 379 9.56 13.71 11.72
N THR A 380 10.39 13.94 10.71
CA THR A 380 11.07 15.20 10.49
C THR A 380 10.66 15.74 9.12
N PRO A 381 10.24 17.01 9.01
CA PRO A 381 9.92 17.63 7.72
C PRO A 381 11.08 17.50 6.74
N GLU A 382 10.75 17.24 5.47
CA GLU A 382 11.70 17.13 4.35
C GLU A 382 12.75 16.00 4.44
N ASP A 383 12.71 15.17 5.49
CA ASP A 383 13.57 13.98 5.62
C ASP A 383 13.18 12.89 4.61
N ILE A 384 14.01 11.84 4.51
CA ILE A 384 13.79 10.68 3.64
C ILE A 384 13.42 9.47 4.52
N ALA A 385 12.14 9.36 4.86
CA ALA A 385 11.59 8.23 5.62
C ALA A 385 11.31 7.04 4.69
N VAL A 386 12.36 6.26 4.38
CA VAL A 386 12.32 5.17 3.39
C VAL A 386 12.86 3.85 3.95
N ASP A 387 12.33 2.73 3.48
CA ASP A 387 12.87 1.40 3.80
C ASP A 387 13.75 0.78 2.71
N GLN A 388 14.24 -0.43 2.95
CA GLN A 388 15.14 -1.17 2.04
C GLN A 388 14.56 -1.46 0.64
N HIS A 389 13.24 -1.32 0.45
CA HIS A 389 12.56 -1.53 -0.84
C HIS A 389 12.21 -0.21 -1.53
N GLY A 390 12.62 0.94 -0.99
CA GLY A 390 12.27 2.25 -1.52
C GLY A 390 10.82 2.65 -1.23
N ARG A 391 10.18 2.04 -0.21
CA ARG A 391 8.80 2.35 0.18
C ARG A 391 8.78 3.51 1.18
N VAL A 392 7.73 4.33 1.10
CA VAL A 392 7.48 5.46 2.01
C VAL A 392 6.08 5.32 2.61
N GLN A 393 5.82 5.95 3.75
CA GLN A 393 4.47 6.05 4.30
C GLN A 393 3.84 7.37 3.87
N VAL A 394 2.51 7.40 3.81
CA VAL A 394 1.75 8.58 3.42
C VAL A 394 0.56 8.79 4.35
N ASN A 395 0.12 10.03 4.46
CA ASN A 395 -1.13 10.42 5.09
C ASN A 395 -2.12 10.78 3.99
N PHE A 396 -3.22 10.06 3.93
CA PHE A 396 -4.33 10.41 3.05
C PHE A 396 -5.14 11.56 3.65
N PHE A 397 -5.72 12.41 2.80
CA PHE A 397 -6.49 13.57 3.26
C PHE A 397 -7.77 13.22 4.05
N TRP A 398 -8.26 11.99 3.92
CA TRP A 398 -9.37 11.47 4.71
C TRP A 398 -8.94 10.83 6.05
N SER A 399 -7.64 10.72 6.32
CA SER A 399 -7.06 10.26 7.59
C SER A 399 -5.79 11.06 7.95
N PRO A 400 -5.89 12.40 8.12
CA PRO A 400 -4.73 13.22 8.44
C PRO A 400 -4.30 13.04 9.90
N PRO A 401 -3.01 13.20 10.24
CA PRO A 401 -2.52 13.12 11.62
C PRO A 401 -3.30 14.02 12.57
N GLY A 402 -3.53 13.54 13.80
CA GLY A 402 -4.20 14.30 14.85
C GLY A 402 -5.73 14.24 14.83
N THR A 403 -6.36 13.59 13.84
CA THR A 403 -7.78 13.22 13.94
C THR A 403 -7.96 11.98 14.80
N PRO A 404 -9.15 11.78 15.43
CA PRO A 404 -9.45 10.53 16.13
C PRO A 404 -9.26 9.33 15.19
N ASN A 405 -8.43 8.36 15.62
CA ASN A 405 -8.04 7.18 14.83
C ASN A 405 -7.17 7.47 13.58
N ALA A 406 -6.44 8.58 13.57
CA ALA A 406 -5.46 8.88 12.53
C ALA A 406 -4.23 7.96 12.62
N ASP A 407 -4.18 6.96 11.74
CA ASP A 407 -2.97 6.19 11.44
C ASP A 407 -2.45 6.60 10.06
N CYS A 408 -1.12 6.69 9.90
CA CYS A 408 -0.53 6.83 8.56
C CYS A 408 -0.73 5.54 7.75
N SER A 409 -0.35 5.51 6.48
CA SER A 409 -0.46 4.30 5.64
C SER A 409 0.51 3.18 6.07
N CYS A 410 0.36 1.99 5.48
CA CYS A 410 1.45 1.02 5.41
C CYS A 410 2.62 1.56 4.55
N PRO A 411 3.80 0.91 4.55
CA PRO A 411 4.85 1.22 3.58
C PRO A 411 4.34 1.03 2.14
N VAL A 412 4.24 2.12 1.40
CA VAL A 412 3.72 2.16 0.03
C VAL A 412 4.87 2.12 -0.98
N ARG A 413 4.78 1.23 -1.97
CA ARG A 413 5.76 1.19 -3.08
C ARG A 413 5.66 2.45 -3.94
N VAL A 414 6.80 2.93 -4.41
CA VAL A 414 6.91 4.09 -5.30
C VAL A 414 7.29 3.59 -6.69
N ALA A 415 6.41 3.82 -7.67
CA ALA A 415 6.70 3.57 -9.07
C ALA A 415 7.87 4.45 -9.51
N GLN A 416 8.83 3.84 -10.20
CA GLN A 416 10.00 4.51 -10.75
C GLN A 416 9.87 4.61 -12.26
N ALA A 417 10.52 5.61 -12.86
CA ALA A 417 10.53 5.76 -14.33
C ALA A 417 11.11 4.52 -15.05
N TRP A 418 12.06 3.83 -14.41
CA TRP A 418 12.67 2.61 -14.93
C TRP A 418 13.20 1.75 -13.78
N ALA A 419 12.82 0.47 -13.68
CA ALA A 419 13.24 -0.40 -12.58
C ALA A 419 13.66 -1.79 -13.07
N GLY A 420 14.94 -2.14 -12.87
CA GLY A 420 15.53 -3.42 -13.19
C GLY A 420 16.23 -4.08 -12.01
N LYS A 421 16.89 -5.22 -12.24
CA LYS A 421 17.59 -5.98 -11.19
C LYS A 421 18.88 -5.26 -10.77
N ARG A 422 18.76 -4.32 -9.82
CA ARG A 422 19.84 -3.43 -9.33
C ARG A 422 20.35 -2.42 -10.36
N TRP A 423 19.48 -1.99 -11.27
CA TRP A 423 19.75 -0.92 -12.23
C TRP A 423 18.43 -0.21 -12.55
N GLY A 424 18.47 1.05 -13.00
CA GLY A 424 17.29 1.85 -13.33
C GLY A 424 17.35 3.28 -12.79
N ALA A 425 16.21 3.96 -12.77
CA ALA A 425 16.04 5.27 -12.16
C ALA A 425 15.48 5.13 -10.74
N GLN A 426 15.93 5.96 -9.81
CA GLN A 426 15.40 5.99 -8.45
C GLN A 426 15.21 7.43 -7.98
N HIS A 427 13.97 7.78 -7.65
CA HIS A 427 13.61 8.99 -6.95
C HIS A 427 12.68 8.62 -5.78
N ILE A 428 13.07 9.03 -4.57
CA ILE A 428 12.32 8.75 -3.35
C ILE A 428 11.66 10.06 -2.89
N PRO A 429 10.32 10.11 -2.82
CA PRO A 429 9.59 11.24 -2.26
C PRO A 429 10.02 11.54 -0.82
N ARG A 430 10.17 12.82 -0.49
CA ARG A 430 10.54 13.30 0.85
C ARG A 430 9.32 13.59 1.69
N VAL A 431 9.48 13.56 3.01
CA VAL A 431 8.43 13.92 3.96
C VAL A 431 7.86 15.29 3.63
N GLY A 432 6.53 15.38 3.60
CA GLY A 432 5.79 16.57 3.20
C GLY A 432 5.45 16.65 1.72
N GLN A 433 6.10 15.88 0.84
CA GLN A 433 5.80 15.92 -0.60
C GLN A 433 4.43 15.33 -0.93
N GLU A 434 3.72 15.96 -1.87
CA GLU A 434 2.45 15.43 -2.38
C GLU A 434 2.69 14.38 -3.47
N VAL A 435 2.15 13.18 -3.24
CA VAL A 435 2.27 12.02 -4.13
C VAL A 435 0.92 11.58 -4.65
N VAL A 436 0.92 11.04 -5.87
CA VAL A 436 -0.26 10.45 -6.51
C VAL A 436 -0.27 8.95 -6.22
N VAL A 437 -1.34 8.46 -5.61
CA VAL A 437 -1.54 7.08 -5.18
C VAL A 437 -2.64 6.42 -6.00
N SER A 438 -2.30 5.30 -6.62
CA SER A 438 -3.22 4.33 -7.20
C SER A 438 -3.44 3.17 -6.23
N PHE A 439 -4.52 2.41 -6.43
CA PHE A 439 -4.87 1.26 -5.61
C PHE A 439 -4.98 0.02 -6.50
N LEU A 440 -4.17 -1.01 -6.24
CA LEU A 440 -4.15 -2.23 -7.07
C LEU A 440 -5.53 -2.93 -7.00
N GLU A 441 -6.13 -3.19 -8.15
CA GLU A 441 -7.53 -3.69 -8.27
C GLU A 441 -8.57 -2.77 -7.60
N GLY A 442 -8.24 -1.48 -7.44
CA GLY A 442 -9.03 -0.53 -6.67
C GLY A 442 -9.09 -0.84 -5.16
N ASN A 443 -8.30 -1.79 -4.66
CA ASN A 443 -8.36 -2.23 -3.27
C ASN A 443 -7.72 -1.18 -2.33
N PRO A 444 -8.48 -0.56 -1.40
CA PRO A 444 -7.95 0.41 -0.44
C PRO A 444 -6.76 -0.08 0.40
N ASP A 445 -6.64 -1.40 0.59
CA ASP A 445 -5.55 -2.03 1.34
C ASP A 445 -4.24 -2.15 0.53
N ARG A 446 -4.26 -1.84 -0.77
CA ARG A 446 -3.12 -2.02 -1.69
C ARG A 446 -2.71 -0.73 -2.41
N PRO A 447 -2.27 0.31 -1.69
CA PRO A 447 -1.80 1.54 -2.31
C PRO A 447 -0.47 1.33 -3.09
N LEU A 448 -0.28 2.11 -4.15
CA LEU A 448 0.92 2.22 -4.96
C LEU A 448 1.09 3.68 -5.38
N ILE A 449 2.20 4.32 -5.00
CA ILE A 449 2.52 5.66 -5.48
C ILE A 449 2.94 5.55 -6.94
N ILE A 450 2.33 6.34 -7.82
CA ILE A 450 2.59 6.32 -9.27
C ILE A 450 3.22 7.62 -9.79
N GLY A 451 3.36 8.64 -8.94
CA GLY A 451 3.96 9.92 -9.29
C GLY A 451 3.86 10.94 -8.16
N SER A 452 4.19 12.18 -8.48
CA SER A 452 4.08 13.33 -7.58
C SER A 452 3.54 14.55 -8.35
N VAL A 453 3.00 15.50 -7.60
CA VAL A 453 2.46 16.74 -8.15
C VAL A 453 2.97 17.93 -7.34
N TYR A 454 3.15 19.06 -8.02
CA TYR A 454 3.43 20.35 -7.38
C TYR A 454 2.13 20.96 -6.84
N ASN A 455 2.23 21.75 -5.77
CA ASN A 455 1.12 22.49 -5.17
C ASN A 455 1.60 23.88 -4.72
N ALA A 456 0.75 24.64 -4.03
CA ALA A 456 1.07 26.02 -3.64
C ALA A 456 2.28 26.12 -2.67
N ASP A 457 2.51 25.10 -1.85
CA ASP A 457 3.64 25.04 -0.93
C ASP A 457 4.89 24.45 -1.61
N GLN A 458 4.70 23.61 -2.63
CA GLN A 458 5.74 22.94 -3.40
C GLN A 458 5.62 23.34 -4.86
N MET A 459 6.03 24.56 -5.17
CA MET A 459 5.97 25.09 -6.52
C MET A 459 6.99 24.40 -7.47
N PRO A 460 6.72 24.38 -8.78
CA PRO A 460 7.68 23.90 -9.78
C PRO A 460 9.04 24.61 -9.68
N PRO A 461 10.17 23.95 -10.05
CA PRO A 461 11.52 24.48 -9.89
C PRO A 461 11.85 25.68 -10.80
N TYR A 462 11.05 25.92 -11.83
CA TYR A 462 11.20 27.01 -12.78
C TYR A 462 10.03 27.97 -12.63
N ALA A 463 10.30 29.28 -12.70
CA ALA A 463 9.26 30.30 -12.55
C ALA A 463 8.30 30.24 -13.74
N LEU A 464 7.06 29.82 -13.50
CA LEU A 464 6.01 29.72 -14.52
C LEU A 464 5.00 30.86 -14.35
N PRO A 465 4.51 31.46 -15.46
CA PRO A 465 4.68 31.05 -16.86
C PRO A 465 5.91 31.62 -17.60
N GLU A 466 6.76 32.40 -16.94
CA GLU A 466 7.86 33.15 -17.58
C GLU A 466 8.91 32.23 -18.21
N GLN A 467 9.25 31.12 -17.54
CA GLN A 467 10.28 30.14 -17.94
C GLN A 467 9.67 28.87 -18.55
N ARG A 468 8.56 29.00 -19.28
CA ARG A 468 7.83 27.87 -19.90
C ARG A 468 8.62 27.02 -20.92
N THR A 469 9.76 27.51 -21.40
CA THR A 469 10.67 26.76 -22.30
C THR A 469 11.69 25.92 -21.55
N ARG A 470 11.74 26.01 -20.21
CA ARG A 470 12.67 25.25 -19.38
C ARG A 470 12.07 23.93 -18.95
N SER A 471 12.88 22.88 -19.06
CA SER A 471 12.57 21.53 -18.59
C SER A 471 13.82 20.85 -18.03
N GLY A 472 13.67 19.80 -17.24
CA GLY A 472 14.81 19.05 -16.71
C GLY A 472 14.60 18.45 -15.32
N VAL A 473 15.70 18.12 -14.67
CA VAL A 473 15.73 17.51 -13.33
C VAL A 473 16.56 18.41 -12.42
N LYS A 474 15.92 18.96 -11.39
CA LYS A 474 16.58 19.74 -10.33
C LYS A 474 16.42 19.01 -9.00
N SER A 475 17.54 18.65 -8.38
CA SER A 475 17.58 18.04 -7.05
C SER A 475 17.69 19.13 -5.97
N ARG A 476 17.75 18.72 -4.69
CA ARG A 476 18.14 19.60 -3.59
C ARG A 476 18.96 18.79 -2.59
N SER A 477 20.05 19.32 -2.07
CA SER A 477 20.76 18.66 -0.97
C SER A 477 19.81 18.43 0.21
N LEU A 478 19.96 17.29 0.87
CA LEU A 478 19.18 16.98 2.07
C LEU A 478 19.60 17.99 3.16
N LEU A 479 18.62 18.68 3.77
CA LEU A 479 18.83 19.78 4.72
C LEU A 479 19.56 21.03 4.13
N GLY A 480 19.72 21.12 2.81
CA GLY A 480 20.30 22.28 2.13
C GLY A 480 19.27 23.35 1.77
N GLY A 481 19.77 24.54 1.41
CA GLY A 481 18.98 25.67 0.94
C GLY A 481 18.49 25.53 -0.50
N ALA A 482 17.85 26.58 -1.03
CA ALA A 482 17.35 26.61 -2.41
C ALA A 482 18.49 26.66 -3.45
N GLU A 483 19.65 27.15 -3.04
CA GLU A 483 20.91 27.25 -3.78
C GLU A 483 21.71 25.93 -3.79
N ASP A 484 21.37 24.97 -2.93
CA ASP A 484 22.10 23.72 -2.78
C ASP A 484 21.50 22.61 -3.66
N TYR A 485 21.91 22.52 -4.93
CA TYR A 485 21.32 21.56 -5.86
C TYR A 485 22.27 21.05 -6.95
N ASN A 486 21.96 19.87 -7.49
CA ASN A 486 22.42 19.45 -8.83
C ASN A 486 21.28 19.62 -9.84
N GLU A 487 21.60 19.95 -11.09
CA GLU A 487 20.62 20.23 -12.14
C GLU A 487 21.09 19.76 -13.52
N ILE A 488 20.18 19.12 -14.26
CA ILE A 488 20.25 18.95 -15.70
C ILE A 488 19.06 19.72 -16.28
N ARG A 489 19.32 20.80 -17.03
CA ARG A 489 18.29 21.69 -17.55
C ARG A 489 18.42 21.92 -19.04
N PHE A 490 17.30 21.81 -19.73
CA PHE A 490 17.10 22.18 -21.12
C PHE A 490 16.32 23.50 -21.16
N ASP A 491 16.74 24.46 -21.99
CA ASP A 491 15.95 25.65 -22.34
C ASP A 491 15.73 25.64 -23.85
N ASP A 492 14.50 25.38 -24.29
CA ASP A 492 14.13 25.24 -25.70
C ASP A 492 13.69 26.57 -26.33
N LYS A 493 14.15 27.70 -25.76
CA LYS A 493 13.85 29.03 -26.28
C LYS A 493 14.62 29.26 -27.57
N LYS A 494 13.90 29.31 -28.69
CA LYS A 494 14.48 29.53 -30.03
C LYS A 494 15.50 30.68 -30.06
N GLY A 495 16.71 30.39 -30.57
CA GLY A 495 17.83 31.32 -30.69
C GLY A 495 18.57 31.60 -29.37
N ASN A 496 18.15 30.99 -28.27
CA ASN A 496 18.76 31.06 -26.95
C ASN A 496 18.73 29.68 -26.27
N GLU A 497 18.84 28.61 -27.07
CA GLU A 497 18.80 27.25 -26.59
C GLU A 497 20.01 26.95 -25.68
N GLU A 498 19.77 26.23 -24.58
CA GLU A 498 20.83 25.90 -23.62
C GLU A 498 20.63 24.51 -23.01
N LEU A 499 21.73 23.78 -22.85
CA LEU A 499 21.84 22.63 -21.96
C LEU A 499 22.79 22.99 -20.81
N LEU A 500 22.27 23.01 -19.59
CA LEU A 500 23.05 23.22 -18.37
C LEU A 500 23.25 21.89 -17.64
N LEU A 501 24.51 21.59 -17.33
CA LEU A 501 24.91 20.57 -16.37
C LEU A 501 25.53 21.27 -15.16
N HIS A 502 24.82 21.26 -14.03
CA HIS A 502 25.28 21.88 -12.79
C HIS A 502 25.47 20.81 -11.70
N ALA A 503 26.69 20.77 -11.15
CA ALA A 503 27.02 19.96 -9.98
C ALA A 503 27.35 20.88 -8.80
N GLN A 504 26.71 20.64 -7.65
CA GLN A 504 26.91 21.46 -6.44
C GLN A 504 28.34 21.31 -5.88
N ARG A 505 28.92 20.11 -6.03
CA ARG A 505 30.22 19.77 -5.42
C ARG A 505 31.19 19.18 -6.45
N ASP A 506 31.08 17.88 -6.71
CA ASP A 506 31.99 17.15 -7.60
C ASP A 506 31.24 16.71 -8.86
N LEU A 507 31.75 17.08 -10.05
CA LEU A 507 31.31 16.50 -11.32
C LEU A 507 32.35 15.48 -11.78
N ARG A 508 31.96 14.20 -11.83
CA ARG A 508 32.79 13.13 -12.40
C ARG A 508 32.24 12.73 -13.75
N HIS A 509 33.11 12.70 -14.76
CA HIS A 509 32.81 12.24 -16.11
C HIS A 509 33.79 11.13 -16.48
N GLU A 510 33.28 9.93 -16.73
CA GLU A 510 34.06 8.73 -17.01
C GLU A 510 33.55 8.09 -18.31
N VAL A 511 34.47 7.81 -19.24
CA VAL A 511 34.18 7.23 -20.55
C VAL A 511 35.13 6.06 -20.75
N GLU A 512 34.58 4.85 -20.87
CA GLU A 512 35.38 3.61 -20.93
C GLU A 512 36.01 3.34 -22.30
N ASN A 513 35.52 4.00 -23.35
CA ASN A 513 36.04 3.87 -24.71
C ASN A 513 36.43 5.25 -25.28
N ASP A 514 35.64 5.79 -26.21
CA ASP A 514 35.96 7.02 -26.92
C ASP A 514 35.09 8.20 -26.46
N HIS A 515 35.72 9.35 -26.23
CA HIS A 515 35.04 10.61 -25.95
C HIS A 515 35.22 11.59 -27.11
N PHE A 516 34.12 12.05 -27.68
CA PHE A 516 34.11 13.00 -28.80
C PHE A 516 33.47 14.32 -28.38
N VAL A 517 34.14 15.43 -28.69
CA VAL A 517 33.64 16.79 -28.44
C VAL A 517 33.81 17.61 -29.70
N THR A 518 32.72 18.21 -30.18
CA THR A 518 32.71 19.15 -31.30
C THR A 518 32.04 20.44 -30.85
N VAL A 519 32.73 21.56 -31.05
CA VAL A 519 32.22 22.91 -30.73
C VAL A 519 32.37 23.78 -31.98
N ASP A 520 31.24 24.12 -32.62
CA ASP A 520 31.24 24.85 -33.89
C ASP A 520 31.64 26.32 -33.77
N ARG A 521 31.45 26.89 -32.57
CA ARG A 521 31.79 28.28 -32.28
C ARG A 521 32.97 28.35 -31.32
N ASN A 522 32.70 28.68 -30.05
CA ASN A 522 33.74 28.96 -29.08
C ASN A 522 33.61 28.01 -27.89
N GLU A 523 34.73 27.47 -27.43
CA GLU A 523 34.86 26.79 -26.15
C GLU A 523 35.58 27.72 -25.16
N THR A 524 35.11 27.76 -23.91
CA THR A 524 35.78 28.48 -22.83
C THR A 524 35.81 27.59 -21.60
N ALA A 525 36.99 27.42 -21.03
CA ALA A 525 37.21 26.62 -19.82
C ALA A 525 37.98 27.45 -18.79
N GLU A 526 37.41 27.61 -17.60
CA GLU A 526 38.06 28.27 -16.47
C GLU A 526 38.26 27.27 -15.34
N VAL A 527 39.51 27.09 -14.90
CA VAL A 527 39.85 26.28 -13.73
C VAL A 527 40.50 27.20 -12.71
N LYS A 528 39.77 27.49 -11.62
CA LYS A 528 40.19 28.48 -10.60
C LYS A 528 41.36 28.02 -9.74
N ARG A 529 41.67 26.73 -9.74
CA ARG A 529 42.79 26.14 -9.02
C ARG A 529 43.69 25.41 -10.00
N GLU A 530 43.70 24.08 -9.94
CA GLU A 530 44.67 23.27 -10.66
C GLU A 530 43.98 22.41 -11.73
N ARG A 531 44.63 22.28 -12.88
CA ARG A 531 44.27 21.33 -13.94
C ARG A 531 45.42 20.35 -14.10
N SER A 532 45.12 19.05 -14.02
CA SER A 532 46.03 17.98 -14.42
C SER A 532 45.48 17.30 -15.67
N HIS A 533 46.35 17.02 -16.64
CA HIS A 533 45.99 16.31 -17.86
C HIS A 533 47.07 15.28 -18.17
N SER A 534 46.66 14.01 -18.27
CA SER A 534 47.56 12.90 -18.53
C SER A 534 47.01 12.10 -19.72
N VAL A 535 47.85 11.87 -20.71
CA VAL A 535 47.54 11.11 -21.91
C VAL A 535 48.52 9.94 -21.97
N GLY A 536 48.01 8.71 -21.92
CA GLY A 536 48.85 7.51 -21.94
C GLY A 536 49.44 7.19 -23.32
N GLY A 537 48.81 7.69 -24.39
CA GLY A 537 49.26 7.57 -25.77
C GLY A 537 49.81 8.89 -26.32
N ASN A 538 49.35 9.27 -27.52
CA ASN A 538 49.76 10.50 -28.18
C ASN A 538 48.78 11.64 -27.91
N ASP A 539 49.31 12.81 -27.57
CA ASP A 539 48.55 14.07 -27.50
C ASP A 539 48.88 14.93 -28.74
N ARG A 540 47.85 15.32 -29.50
CA ARG A 540 48.00 16.14 -30.72
C ARG A 540 47.15 17.40 -30.58
N LEU A 541 47.84 18.55 -30.59
CA LEU A 541 47.23 19.87 -30.65
C LEU A 541 47.46 20.51 -32.03
N ASP A 542 46.38 20.78 -32.76
CA ASP A 542 46.40 21.45 -34.05
C ASP A 542 45.64 22.78 -33.96
N VAL A 543 46.34 23.90 -34.18
CA VAL A 543 45.78 25.26 -34.05
C VAL A 543 45.96 25.98 -35.37
N GLY A 544 44.86 26.17 -36.11
CA GLY A 544 44.90 26.73 -37.48
C GLY A 544 45.33 28.19 -37.60
N LYS A 545 45.44 28.94 -36.48
CA LYS A 545 45.95 30.31 -36.45
C LYS A 545 47.05 30.48 -35.41
N ALA A 546 46.73 30.98 -34.22
CA ALA A 546 47.73 31.31 -33.20
C ALA A 546 47.53 30.48 -31.92
N LEU A 547 48.60 29.85 -31.45
CA LEU A 547 48.69 29.24 -30.12
C LEU A 547 49.42 30.19 -29.17
N ARG A 548 48.73 30.64 -28.12
CA ARG A 548 49.32 31.47 -27.06
C ARG A 548 49.33 30.69 -25.75
N ILE A 549 50.53 30.47 -25.21
CA ILE A 549 50.73 29.89 -23.88
C ILE A 549 51.34 30.98 -23.00
N GLN A 550 50.68 31.28 -21.88
CA GLN A 550 51.15 32.26 -20.91
C GLN A 550 51.11 31.62 -19.53
N ALA A 551 52.24 31.67 -18.82
CA ALA A 551 52.36 31.22 -17.44
C ALA A 551 52.94 32.35 -16.58
N GLY A 552 52.49 32.44 -15.33
CA GLY A 552 52.97 33.47 -14.40
C GLY A 552 54.37 33.22 -13.85
N SER A 553 54.81 31.96 -13.79
CA SER A 553 56.09 31.56 -13.18
C SER A 553 57.06 30.93 -14.19
N GLN A 554 56.64 29.87 -14.86
CA GLN A 554 57.48 29.14 -15.81
C GLN A 554 56.67 28.39 -16.87
N ILE A 555 57.26 28.20 -18.04
CA ILE A 555 56.84 27.23 -19.05
C ILE A 555 57.98 26.22 -19.22
N GLU A 556 57.66 24.93 -19.23
CA GLU A 556 58.64 23.87 -19.33
C GLU A 556 58.19 22.79 -20.33
N LEU A 557 59.07 22.46 -21.28
CA LEU A 557 58.90 21.33 -22.19
C LEU A 557 60.00 20.31 -21.91
N VAL A 558 59.63 19.06 -21.63
CA VAL A 558 60.55 17.98 -21.25
C VAL A 558 60.40 16.78 -22.17
N THR A 559 61.51 16.19 -22.59
CA THR A 559 61.54 14.91 -23.33
C THR A 559 62.74 14.10 -22.87
N GLY A 560 62.53 13.20 -21.90
CA GLY A 560 63.63 12.47 -21.26
C GLY A 560 64.64 13.44 -20.63
N MET A 561 65.88 13.44 -21.10
CA MET A 561 66.95 14.34 -20.63
C MET A 561 66.97 15.71 -21.35
N ALA A 562 66.13 15.92 -22.36
CA ALA A 562 66.02 17.21 -23.07
C ALA A 562 65.00 18.13 -22.38
N ARG A 563 65.33 19.41 -22.26
CA ARG A 563 64.48 20.42 -21.61
C ARG A 563 64.58 21.79 -22.29
N LEU A 564 63.44 22.45 -22.47
CA LEU A 564 63.31 23.89 -22.71
C LEU A 564 62.54 24.50 -21.55
N GLN A 565 63.15 25.46 -20.84
CA GLN A 565 62.53 26.16 -19.72
C GLN A 565 62.53 27.68 -19.98
N LEU A 566 61.36 28.31 -19.88
CA LEU A 566 61.16 29.75 -19.93
C LEU A 566 60.76 30.22 -18.53
N LYS A 567 61.56 31.09 -17.89
CA LYS A 567 61.29 31.58 -16.53
C LYS A 567 60.78 33.02 -16.53
N ALA A 568 59.99 33.38 -15.53
CA ALA A 568 59.49 34.75 -15.34
C ALA A 568 60.60 35.81 -15.19
N SER A 569 61.82 35.41 -14.80
CA SER A 569 63.00 36.28 -14.75
C SER A 569 63.52 36.70 -16.14
N GLY A 570 63.00 36.11 -17.22
CA GLY A 570 63.53 36.25 -18.59
C GLY A 570 64.63 35.24 -18.94
N GLU A 571 65.05 34.39 -18.00
CA GLU A 571 66.02 33.33 -18.26
C GLU A 571 65.40 32.21 -19.14
N ILE A 572 66.12 31.81 -20.18
CA ILE A 572 65.77 30.71 -21.06
C ILE A 572 66.86 29.63 -20.96
N VAL A 573 66.48 28.43 -20.55
CA VAL A 573 67.39 27.28 -20.41
C VAL A 573 67.08 26.24 -21.46
N LEU A 574 68.11 25.89 -22.24
CA LEU A 574 68.11 24.78 -23.20
C LEU A 574 69.15 23.76 -22.76
N SER A 575 68.73 22.52 -22.47
CA SER A 575 69.65 21.47 -22.02
C SER A 575 69.32 20.12 -22.65
N GLY A 576 70.35 19.31 -22.89
CA GLY A 576 70.24 17.93 -23.40
C GLY A 576 71.61 17.34 -23.75
N THR A 577 71.63 16.07 -24.19
CA THR A 577 72.88 15.36 -24.53
C THR A 577 73.61 15.97 -25.74
N ARG A 578 72.85 16.50 -26.71
CA ARG A 578 73.36 17.15 -27.91
C ARG A 578 72.41 18.29 -28.28
N LEU A 579 72.94 19.50 -28.37
CA LEU A 579 72.25 20.64 -28.95
C LEU A 579 72.86 20.92 -30.33
N THR A 580 72.06 20.80 -31.38
CA THR A 580 72.46 21.14 -32.75
C THR A 580 71.73 22.40 -33.18
N LEU A 581 72.47 23.44 -33.56
CA LEU A 581 71.93 24.66 -34.17
C LEU A 581 72.33 24.67 -35.65
N ASP A 582 71.40 24.27 -36.52
CA ASP A 582 71.64 24.16 -37.97
C ASP A 582 70.82 25.22 -38.72
N GLY A 583 71.47 26.33 -39.07
CA GLY A 583 70.86 27.43 -39.83
C GLY A 583 71.22 27.34 -41.31
N ARG A 584 70.21 27.31 -42.20
CA ARG A 584 70.43 27.27 -43.66
C ARG A 584 71.02 28.55 -44.25
N VAL A 585 70.83 29.69 -43.59
CA VAL A 585 71.32 31.00 -44.04
C VAL A 585 72.33 31.56 -43.04
N SER A 586 71.96 31.63 -41.77
CA SER A 586 72.84 32.07 -40.69
C SER A 586 72.36 31.53 -39.34
N VAL A 587 73.28 31.47 -38.38
CA VAL A 587 72.98 31.32 -36.94
C VAL A 587 73.71 32.47 -36.25
N GLY A 588 72.97 33.32 -35.54
CA GLY A 588 73.53 34.44 -34.79
C GLY A 588 73.45 34.19 -33.28
N ILE A 589 74.55 34.42 -32.56
CA ILE A 589 74.60 34.42 -31.10
C ILE A 589 75.21 35.76 -30.69
N GLN A 590 74.43 36.58 -29.99
CA GLN A 590 74.83 37.91 -29.55
C GLN A 590 74.44 38.08 -28.07
N GLY A 591 75.36 38.60 -27.26
CA GLY A 591 75.12 38.95 -25.86
C GLY A 591 75.39 40.43 -25.65
N GLY A 592 74.52 41.12 -24.91
CA GLY A 592 74.71 42.54 -24.61
C GLY A 592 75.86 42.82 -23.64
N VAL A 593 76.23 41.83 -22.81
CA VAL A 593 77.31 41.93 -21.80
C VAL A 593 78.41 40.90 -22.10
N SER A 594 78.07 39.62 -22.19
CA SER A 594 79.02 38.55 -22.53
C SER A 594 78.36 37.44 -23.35
N VAL A 595 79.19 36.68 -24.04
CA VAL A 595 78.87 35.35 -24.59
C VAL A 595 79.98 34.41 -24.15
N ASP A 596 79.65 33.45 -23.28
CA ASP A 596 80.61 32.48 -22.76
C ASP A 596 80.43 31.13 -23.45
N VAL A 597 81.50 30.62 -24.06
CA VAL A 597 81.53 29.31 -24.74
C VAL A 597 82.65 28.48 -24.14
N SER A 598 82.28 27.38 -23.48
CA SER A 598 83.22 26.48 -22.81
C SER A 598 82.98 25.03 -23.21
N ALA A 599 84.06 24.28 -23.43
CA ALA A 599 84.02 22.83 -23.64
C ALA A 599 85.07 22.15 -22.78
N MET A 600 84.73 21.01 -22.16
CA MET A 600 85.67 20.25 -21.31
C MET A 600 86.70 19.45 -22.10
N ALA A 601 86.32 18.96 -23.28
CA ALA A 601 87.21 18.19 -24.14
C ALA A 601 87.80 19.09 -25.24
N ASN A 602 86.99 19.46 -26.22
CA ASN A 602 87.42 20.22 -27.38
C ASN A 602 86.39 21.28 -27.75
N LEU A 603 86.85 22.49 -28.05
CA LEU A 603 86.09 23.50 -28.79
C LEU A 603 86.66 23.55 -30.22
N THR A 604 85.82 23.35 -31.23
CA THR A 604 86.23 23.37 -32.63
C THR A 604 85.39 24.39 -33.40
N LEU A 605 86.06 25.36 -34.02
CA LEU A 605 85.46 26.32 -34.95
C LEU A 605 86.01 26.04 -36.34
N ARG A 606 85.13 25.80 -37.31
CA ARG A 606 85.50 25.52 -38.70
C ARG A 606 84.67 26.40 -39.63
N SER A 607 85.32 26.93 -40.65
CA SER A 607 84.68 27.69 -41.73
C SER A 607 85.41 27.37 -43.03
N ASN A 608 84.66 27.26 -44.12
CA ASN A 608 85.25 27.05 -45.46
C ASN A 608 85.82 28.34 -46.05
N ALA A 609 85.29 29.50 -45.65
CA ALA A 609 85.70 30.80 -46.17
C ALA A 609 86.65 31.50 -45.20
N ALA A 610 86.14 31.96 -44.06
CA ALA A 610 86.91 32.64 -43.04
C ALA A 610 86.32 32.43 -41.65
N VAL A 611 87.20 32.39 -40.64
CA VAL A 611 86.85 32.61 -39.23
C VAL A 611 87.44 33.96 -38.85
N LEU A 612 86.59 34.93 -38.48
CA LEU A 612 87.02 36.24 -38.01
C LEU A 612 86.86 36.33 -36.49
N LEU A 613 87.97 36.55 -35.79
CA LEU A 613 87.98 36.88 -34.37
C LEU A 613 88.46 38.33 -34.23
N GLN A 614 87.55 39.22 -33.86
CA GLN A 614 87.83 40.64 -33.74
C GLN A 614 87.41 41.14 -32.36
N SER A 615 88.30 41.89 -31.71
CA SER A 615 88.05 42.61 -30.46
C SER A 615 88.53 44.04 -30.62
N ASN A 616 87.78 45.00 -30.09
CA ASN A 616 88.19 46.41 -30.08
C ASN A 616 89.23 46.72 -29.00
N ALA A 617 89.37 45.84 -28.00
CA ALA A 617 90.29 46.01 -26.89
C ALA A 617 91.40 44.98 -26.94
N VAL A 618 91.14 43.76 -26.49
CA VAL A 618 92.11 42.68 -26.42
C VAL A 618 91.47 41.38 -26.90
N THR A 619 92.20 40.62 -27.71
CA THR A 619 91.90 39.21 -28.02
C THR A 619 93.03 38.37 -27.41
N THR A 620 92.69 37.51 -26.45
CA THR A 620 93.68 36.66 -25.77
C THR A 620 93.48 35.21 -26.18
N ALA A 621 94.55 34.56 -26.65
CA ALA A 621 94.62 33.11 -26.81
C ALA A 621 95.70 32.57 -25.87
N ARG A 622 95.34 31.60 -25.03
CA ARG A 622 96.27 30.98 -24.07
C ARG A 622 96.06 29.48 -24.08
N ALA A 623 97.16 28.73 -24.14
CA ALA A 623 97.20 27.29 -23.94
C ALA A 623 98.28 26.96 -22.92
N ASN A 624 98.00 26.03 -22.01
CA ASN A 624 98.98 25.62 -20.98
C ASN A 624 100.03 24.64 -21.54
N ALA A 625 99.65 23.79 -22.49
CA ALA A 625 100.54 22.81 -23.10
C ALA A 625 101.23 23.38 -24.35
N ALA A 626 100.46 23.70 -25.39
CA ALA A 626 100.98 24.25 -26.64
C ALA A 626 99.92 25.08 -27.37
N LEU A 627 100.34 26.21 -27.94
CA LEU A 627 99.55 26.99 -28.90
C LEU A 627 100.15 26.80 -30.29
N LEU A 628 99.42 26.17 -31.21
CA LEU A 628 99.85 26.00 -32.61
C LEU A 628 98.98 26.84 -33.53
N LEU A 629 99.62 27.70 -34.32
CA LEU A 629 99.01 28.46 -35.41
C LEU A 629 99.70 28.05 -36.71
N GLN A 630 98.97 27.38 -37.61
CA GLN A 630 99.50 26.85 -38.85
C GLN A 630 98.68 27.36 -40.03
N SER A 631 99.37 27.81 -41.08
CA SER A 631 98.77 28.30 -42.32
C SER A 631 99.55 27.74 -43.50
N SER A 632 98.86 27.25 -44.52
CA SER A 632 99.45 26.83 -45.81
C SER A 632 99.77 28.02 -46.73
N GLY A 633 99.23 29.20 -46.43
CA GLY A 633 99.60 30.49 -47.04
C GLY A 633 100.31 31.42 -46.04
N PRO A 634 100.64 32.67 -46.43
CA PRO A 634 101.37 33.60 -45.56
C PRO A 634 100.59 33.91 -44.27
N ALA A 635 101.21 33.62 -43.13
CA ALA A 635 100.74 34.07 -41.82
C ALA A 635 101.34 35.45 -41.52
N VAL A 636 100.50 36.46 -41.30
CA VAL A 636 100.92 37.84 -41.06
C VAL A 636 100.55 38.25 -39.65
N LEU A 637 101.55 38.34 -38.77
CA LEU A 637 101.41 38.98 -37.47
C LEU A 637 101.94 40.41 -37.60
N LYS A 638 101.07 41.41 -37.47
CA LYS A 638 101.45 42.83 -37.50
C LYS A 638 101.08 43.47 -36.17
N GLY A 639 102.02 44.19 -35.58
CA GLY A 639 101.82 45.02 -34.40
C GLY A 639 102.58 46.32 -34.56
N THR A 640 102.03 47.41 -34.03
CA THR A 640 102.75 48.67 -33.88
C THR A 640 103.81 48.48 -32.79
N PRO A 641 105.07 48.88 -33.00
CA PRO A 641 106.07 48.83 -31.93
C PRO A 641 105.59 49.67 -30.73
N PRO A 642 105.81 49.22 -29.48
CA PRO A 642 105.52 50.05 -28.32
C PRO A 642 106.33 51.35 -28.43
N ILE A 643 105.65 52.50 -28.26
CA ILE A 643 106.34 53.77 -28.06
C ILE A 643 107.00 53.66 -26.69
N ILE A 644 108.32 53.46 -26.66
CA ILE A 644 109.11 53.56 -25.43
C ILE A 644 109.14 55.04 -25.06
N ALA A 645 108.48 55.40 -23.95
CA ALA A 645 108.75 56.61 -23.18
C ALA A 645 108.86 56.21 -21.72
#